data_AF-C1FG86-F1
#
_entry.id   AF-C1FG86-F1
#
_cell.length_a   1.000
_cell.length_b   1.000
_cell.length_c   1.000
_cell.angle_alpha   90.00
_cell.angle_beta   90.00
_cell.angle_gamma   90.00
#
_symmetry.space_group_name_H-M   'P 1'
#
loop_
_entity.id
_entity.type
_entity.pdbx_description
1 polymer ?
#
loop_
_entity_poly.entity_id
_entity_poly.type
_entity_poly.pdbx_seq_one_letter_code
_entity_poly.pdbx_strand_id
1 'polypeptide(L)'
;MEPRGGSTQPTRRRKRGDPLTPAQAVEAIRARVAANGSERLSLKGRTLDGPAAVRAACDAILALHPPTVTLNLTGAEVCSGGADALADFLMNERCAVEELCLVDNPRLGVHMADTGVAARDIPDRGEDEPVTDGGGTAALARALAKNTTRLRRLNLGGCGLDDGAAEALAAALAARDASPSLESINLRSNDVSDRGVAALAAALSTRGGCPLKEIALANNPSVSSASLAALEGRLRVNRRADLVREAFAACVENGGRCSLRRRGLDDDDAFALASSLADADAARSLARVCVGMDLADNDIGPEGVRAIADAVRLGTSRSVVAVSVAGNPGGEIHPSKTPSTHARILHGCCAANLLRNAGEGEALKSVGDRALGDDGAEEVARYLSQEHGYSHRHRAIGLQHNDIGPRGARALAEALARLPNLDEVAMYSNRIGVEGAKWLAGTVRSCRTLRVLDLGGNDVGDAGCIALAEAIVGHPSMEELHLDHNGIGIDGATGLLGAMQMTEDSRKGRGLRRVWLHGNVGVSEELNARVHAIAGRNAGAAGERPEQIPRDDLAALEAWEDDVAIEAEGEAAAAGGGSLPGGFKETSTLFANRVATAAAAAYRRWFPDHAANTRGTAVIAAIVAHERDASSPFDAPGHGDRLRVLSLGSGTKFMPREVAAAAAAGGARRWESVVHDSHAEVLARRAFLRMCYREILDIARETSTYKVAGAAAPWRLLEPAGHAGGFQMRPGITLHLYVSTAPCGSCSMPAMAGGASNPDASFAMRDVDDVTWNELWSGVAARHEAGVFAPSKPATTVKGAAGRGEQAPAPGVVFARLRDAEKVPGVTLSCSDKISRWQALGIQGAMLSHLVPRPLAFSTVVVGRKFNPDRLRLGTCCALRGFASSAAALRVHPPAHCAALGTTVKLEGSAGAGERIERRERADAGDSDESLSWARGDARASRHDGRTGGPVGGGGPVPACSRAALHGMFRRAVAALAGRGDLAAVPRDLESKPAPEVKRLAEAYSAGQFALFRGLVERRR
;
A
#
# COMPACT_ATOMS: atom_id res chain seq x y z
N MET A 1 15.73 76.28 22.48
CA MET A 1 14.30 76.11 22.80
C MET A 1 14.08 74.66 23.22
N GLU A 2 13.87 74.50 24.52
CA GLU A 2 13.31 73.36 25.29
C GLU A 2 13.75 71.90 25.02
N PRO A 3 14.18 71.16 26.07
CA PRO A 3 14.39 69.72 26.02
C PRO A 3 13.06 68.98 26.22
N ARG A 4 12.76 68.03 25.31
CA ARG A 4 11.63 67.12 25.47
C ARG A 4 11.94 66.11 26.59
N GLY A 5 11.17 66.18 27.66
CA GLY A 5 11.27 65.30 28.83
C GLY A 5 11.15 63.83 28.46
N GLY A 6 12.21 63.06 28.77
CA GLY A 6 12.18 61.61 28.77
C GLY A 6 11.30 61.11 29.92
N SER A 7 10.14 60.56 29.61
CA SER A 7 9.34 59.80 30.57
C SER A 7 10.04 58.46 30.81
N THR A 8 10.92 58.41 31.80
CA THR A 8 11.29 57.14 32.45
C THR A 8 10.05 56.64 33.19
N GLN A 9 9.33 55.68 32.61
CA GLN A 9 8.35 54.91 33.38
C GLN A 9 9.12 54.23 34.53
N PRO A 10 8.74 54.45 35.80
CA PRO A 10 9.33 53.71 36.90
C PRO A 10 8.91 52.26 36.74
N THR A 11 9.89 51.36 36.60
CA THR A 11 9.65 49.93 36.77
C THR A 11 8.98 49.74 38.12
N ARG A 12 7.75 49.21 38.14
CA ARG A 12 7.06 48.81 39.37
C ARG A 12 7.97 47.83 40.12
N ARG A 13 8.77 48.30 41.07
CA ARG A 13 9.40 47.47 42.08
C ARG A 13 8.27 46.79 42.86
N ARG A 14 7.97 45.53 42.50
CA ARG A 14 7.15 44.66 43.34
C ARG A 14 7.80 44.65 44.73
N LYS A 15 7.01 44.87 45.79
CA LYS A 15 7.47 44.74 47.18
C LYS A 15 8.28 43.44 47.29
N ARG A 16 9.58 43.55 47.58
CA ARG A 16 10.43 42.40 47.93
C ARG A 16 9.82 41.78 49.19
N GLY A 17 9.44 40.52 49.13
CA GLY A 17 9.14 39.77 50.36
C GLY A 17 10.44 39.55 51.14
N ASP A 18 10.33 39.30 52.44
CA ASP A 18 11.49 38.98 53.26
C ASP A 18 12.23 37.73 52.70
N PRO A 19 13.58 37.69 52.77
CA PRO A 19 14.35 36.53 52.34
C PRO A 19 13.88 35.25 53.03
N LEU A 20 13.78 34.16 52.27
CA LEU A 20 13.44 32.87 52.83
C LEU A 20 14.63 32.31 53.59
N THR A 21 14.45 32.10 54.89
CA THR A 21 15.36 31.30 55.73
C THR A 21 15.40 29.84 55.22
N PRO A 22 16.41 29.04 55.60
CA PRO A 22 16.51 27.63 55.22
C PRO A 22 15.22 26.82 55.51
N ALA A 23 14.60 27.01 56.68
CA ALA A 23 13.36 26.33 57.04
C ALA A 23 12.19 26.73 56.12
N GLN A 24 12.06 28.02 55.80
CA GLN A 24 11.02 28.53 54.91
C GLN A 24 11.23 28.10 53.45
N ALA A 25 12.49 27.91 53.02
CA ALA A 25 12.82 27.35 51.71
C ALA A 25 12.35 25.89 51.59
N VAL A 26 12.63 25.06 52.61
CA VAL A 26 12.16 23.66 52.68
C VAL A 26 10.63 23.59 52.65
N GLU A 27 9.95 24.43 53.43
CA GLU A 27 8.49 24.49 53.48
C GLU A 27 7.91 24.94 52.14
N ALA A 28 8.52 25.93 51.48
CA ALA A 28 8.11 26.38 50.16
C ALA A 28 8.23 25.27 49.09
N ILE A 29 9.27 24.44 49.16
CA ILE A 29 9.43 23.26 48.29
C ILE A 29 8.33 22.23 48.58
N ARG A 30 8.10 21.86 49.84
CA ARG A 30 7.04 20.91 50.23
C ARG A 30 5.65 21.39 49.77
N ALA A 31 5.34 22.66 50.02
CA ALA A 31 4.07 23.25 49.59
C ALA A 31 3.92 23.25 48.06
N ARG A 32 5.01 23.51 47.32
CA ARG A 32 4.97 23.52 45.86
C ARG A 32 4.82 22.13 45.25
N VAL A 33 5.50 21.12 45.80
CA VAL A 33 5.35 19.71 45.41
C VAL A 33 3.90 19.25 45.65
N ALA A 34 3.28 19.67 46.74
CA ALA A 34 1.89 19.34 47.04
C ALA A 34 0.87 20.06 46.12
N ALA A 35 1.18 21.29 45.65
CA ALA A 35 0.20 22.13 44.95
C ALA A 35 0.15 21.97 43.43
N ASN A 36 1.26 21.67 42.74
CA ASN A 36 1.37 21.87 41.28
C ASN A 36 1.93 20.69 40.46
N GLY A 37 2.02 19.49 41.03
CA GLY A 37 2.74 18.40 40.38
C GLY A 37 4.25 18.66 40.41
N SER A 38 5.00 17.59 40.55
CA SER A 38 6.41 17.60 40.94
C SER A 38 7.39 17.94 39.82
N GLU A 39 6.93 18.14 38.57
CA GLU A 39 7.79 18.29 37.39
C GLU A 39 8.44 19.67 37.26
N ARG A 40 7.79 20.76 37.71
CA ARG A 40 8.33 22.13 37.61
C ARG A 40 8.31 22.84 38.95
N LEU A 41 9.47 22.96 39.58
CA LEU A 41 9.65 23.69 40.84
C LEU A 41 10.12 25.12 40.58
N SER A 42 9.34 26.10 41.03
CA SER A 42 9.68 27.53 40.89
C SER A 42 9.57 28.30 42.20
N LEU A 43 10.69 28.95 42.55
CA LEU A 43 10.83 29.91 43.63
C LEU A 43 11.02 31.34 43.10
N LYS A 44 10.58 31.62 41.87
CA LYS A 44 10.77 32.90 41.17
C LYS A 44 10.42 34.10 42.05
N GLY A 45 11.37 35.03 42.18
CA GLY A 45 11.21 36.30 42.90
C GLY A 45 11.15 36.20 44.42
N ARG A 46 11.47 35.03 45.01
CA ARG A 46 11.69 34.87 46.44
C ARG A 46 13.20 34.88 46.69
N THR A 47 13.71 35.90 47.36
CA THR A 47 15.12 35.97 47.76
C THR A 47 15.42 34.81 48.71
N LEU A 48 16.47 34.03 48.44
CA LEU A 48 16.95 32.99 49.35
C LEU A 48 18.00 33.63 50.28
N ASP A 49 17.89 33.38 51.58
CA ASP A 49 18.78 33.97 52.59
C ASP A 49 20.16 33.28 52.60
N GLY A 50 20.94 33.56 51.56
CA GLY A 50 22.31 33.08 51.41
C GLY A 50 22.46 31.59 51.03
N PRO A 51 23.71 31.08 51.02
CA PRO A 51 24.04 29.72 50.57
C PRO A 51 23.29 28.61 51.30
N ALA A 52 23.05 28.79 52.60
CA ALA A 52 22.36 27.81 53.44
C ALA A 52 20.90 27.59 53.00
N ALA A 53 20.21 28.64 52.55
CA ALA A 53 18.84 28.53 52.06
C ALA A 53 18.76 27.82 50.70
N VAL A 54 19.75 28.03 49.82
CA VAL A 54 19.88 27.31 48.54
C VAL A 54 20.15 25.82 48.80
N ARG A 55 21.10 25.51 49.69
CA ARG A 55 21.43 24.12 50.07
C ARG A 55 20.22 23.41 50.67
N ALA A 56 19.51 24.04 51.61
CA ALA A 56 18.31 23.48 52.19
C ALA A 56 17.19 23.22 51.16
N ALA A 57 17.04 24.08 50.15
CA ALA A 57 16.11 23.86 49.06
C ALA A 57 16.50 22.64 48.20
N CYS A 58 17.78 22.53 47.84
CA CYS A 58 18.31 21.38 47.09
C CYS A 58 18.16 20.06 47.87
N ASP A 59 18.52 20.06 49.15
CA ASP A 59 18.41 18.88 50.02
C ASP A 59 16.95 18.44 50.19
N ALA A 60 16.02 19.39 50.29
CA ALA A 60 14.59 19.09 50.32
C ALA A 60 14.11 18.43 49.02
N ILE A 61 14.60 18.88 47.86
CA ILE A 61 14.28 18.26 46.57
C ILE A 61 14.82 16.82 46.53
N LEU A 62 16.08 16.59 46.93
CA LEU A 62 16.66 15.25 46.97
C LEU A 62 15.96 14.32 47.97
N ALA A 63 15.48 14.84 49.10
CA ALA A 63 14.80 14.06 50.13
C ALA A 63 13.38 13.67 49.73
N LEU A 64 12.67 14.56 49.02
CA LEU A 64 11.28 14.35 48.61
C LEU A 64 11.15 13.49 47.35
N HIS A 65 12.24 13.30 46.59
CA HIS A 65 12.25 12.62 45.28
C HIS A 65 11.11 13.01 44.34
N PRO A 66 10.81 14.32 44.17
CA PRO A 66 9.86 14.72 43.15
C PRO A 66 10.47 14.41 41.77
N PRO A 67 9.70 13.97 40.75
CA PRO A 67 10.12 13.93 39.35
C PRO A 67 10.37 15.34 38.77
N THR A 68 11.16 16.17 39.45
CA THR A 68 11.43 17.55 39.07
C THR A 68 12.37 17.59 37.89
N VAL A 69 11.81 17.99 36.75
CA VAL A 69 12.52 18.21 35.49
C VAL A 69 13.04 19.64 35.41
N THR A 70 12.30 20.62 35.96
CA THR A 70 12.68 22.05 35.90
C THR A 70 12.80 22.67 37.29
N LEU A 71 13.95 23.30 37.58
CA LEU A 71 14.19 24.13 38.75
C LEU A 71 14.37 25.60 38.32
N ASN A 72 13.46 26.46 38.77
CA ASN A 72 13.47 27.89 38.46
C ASN A 72 13.69 28.75 39.71
N LEU A 73 14.87 29.36 39.77
CA LEU A 73 15.38 30.26 40.80
C LEU A 73 15.60 31.69 40.26
N THR A 74 14.74 32.12 39.33
CA THR A 74 14.81 33.47 38.75
C THR A 74 14.70 34.54 39.85
N GLY A 75 15.67 35.45 39.93
CA GLY A 75 15.67 36.55 40.91
C GLY A 75 15.79 36.12 42.37
N ALA A 76 16.39 34.96 42.65
CA ALA A 76 16.56 34.42 43.99
C ALA A 76 17.79 34.99 44.75
N GLU A 77 18.57 35.85 44.09
CA GLU A 77 19.84 36.42 44.57
C GLU A 77 20.90 35.36 44.95
N VAL A 78 20.99 34.28 44.16
CA VAL A 78 22.02 33.23 44.33
C VAL A 78 23.42 33.84 44.21
N CYS A 79 24.19 33.75 45.30
CA CYS A 79 25.61 34.15 45.34
C CYS A 79 26.54 32.96 45.04
N SER A 80 27.85 33.20 44.99
CA SER A 80 28.88 32.16 44.72
C SER A 80 28.72 30.90 45.59
N GLY A 81 28.61 31.04 46.92
CA GLY A 81 28.42 29.87 47.80
C GLY A 81 27.08 29.14 47.59
N GLY A 82 26.05 29.83 47.11
CA GLY A 82 24.80 29.19 46.68
C GLY A 82 24.95 28.42 45.36
N ALA A 83 25.85 28.87 44.48
CA ALA A 83 26.18 28.16 43.24
C ALA A 83 26.95 26.86 43.50
N ASP A 84 27.80 26.79 44.52
CA ASP A 84 28.43 25.54 44.95
C ASP A 84 27.40 24.52 45.46
N ALA A 85 26.41 24.96 46.25
CA ALA A 85 25.31 24.09 46.67
C ALA A 85 24.48 23.57 45.48
N LEU A 86 24.29 24.39 44.44
CA LEU A 86 23.65 23.96 43.19
C LEU A 86 24.53 22.99 42.40
N ALA A 87 25.83 23.22 42.35
CA ALA A 87 26.78 22.33 41.69
C ALA A 87 26.79 20.94 42.36
N ASP A 88 26.87 20.89 43.70
CA ASP A 88 26.76 19.66 44.49
C ASP A 88 25.44 18.92 44.20
N PHE A 89 24.34 19.67 44.16
CA PHE A 89 23.02 19.14 43.86
C PHE A 89 22.92 18.55 42.45
N LEU A 90 23.44 19.24 41.42
CA LEU A 90 23.45 18.74 40.05
C LEU A 90 24.32 17.50 39.87
N MET A 91 25.42 17.39 40.63
CA MET A 91 26.32 16.23 40.60
C MET A 91 25.76 15.00 41.33
N ASN A 92 24.69 15.15 42.10
CA ASN A 92 24.06 14.05 42.83
C ASN A 92 23.29 13.12 41.87
N GLU A 93 23.51 11.81 41.97
CA GLU A 93 22.87 10.81 41.08
C GLU A 93 21.34 10.78 41.16
N ARG A 94 20.76 11.25 42.27
CA ARG A 94 19.31 11.37 42.48
C ARG A 94 18.72 12.63 41.86
N CYS A 95 19.55 13.55 41.36
CA CYS A 95 19.08 14.76 40.70
C CYS A 95 18.49 14.42 39.33
N ALA A 96 17.20 14.74 39.16
CA ALA A 96 16.46 14.55 37.91
C ALA A 96 16.28 15.85 37.12
N VAL A 97 16.91 16.96 37.56
CA VAL A 97 16.73 18.28 36.94
C VAL A 97 17.40 18.31 35.57
N GLU A 98 16.58 18.53 34.54
CA GLU A 98 17.03 18.72 33.16
C GLU A 98 17.07 20.21 32.77
N GLU A 99 16.38 21.09 33.49
CA GLU A 99 16.35 22.53 33.21
C GLU A 99 16.57 23.36 34.48
N LEU A 100 17.63 24.17 34.49
CA LEU A 100 17.97 25.09 35.57
C LEU A 100 17.87 26.53 35.06
N CYS A 101 17.00 27.32 35.71
CA CYS A 101 16.79 28.72 35.37
C CYS A 101 17.21 29.63 36.52
N LEU A 102 18.28 30.39 36.28
CA LEU A 102 18.92 31.33 37.22
C LEU A 102 18.83 32.77 36.71
N VAL A 103 17.84 33.10 35.89
CA VAL A 103 17.69 34.45 35.31
C VAL A 103 17.65 35.53 36.40
N ASP A 104 18.26 36.69 36.14
CA ASP A 104 18.30 37.85 37.05
C ASP A 104 18.94 37.55 38.43
N ASN A 105 20.01 36.76 38.47
CA ASN A 105 20.85 36.55 39.67
C ASN A 105 22.20 37.28 39.52
N PRO A 106 22.25 38.61 39.66
CA PRO A 106 23.45 39.41 39.36
C PRO A 106 24.63 39.10 40.29
N ARG A 107 24.38 38.57 41.49
CA ARG A 107 25.42 38.17 42.45
C ARG A 107 26.15 36.87 42.06
N LEU A 108 25.73 36.22 40.97
CA LEU A 108 26.35 35.01 40.46
C LEU A 108 27.68 35.31 39.74
N GLY A 109 27.74 36.44 39.01
CA GLY A 109 28.94 36.90 38.30
C GLY A 109 29.76 37.96 39.04
N VAL A 110 29.29 38.48 40.17
CA VAL A 110 30.01 39.54 40.91
C VAL A 110 31.24 38.98 41.63
N HIS A 111 32.42 39.49 41.27
CA HIS A 111 33.63 39.36 42.07
C HIS A 111 33.44 40.07 43.42
N MET A 112 33.48 39.34 44.53
CA MET A 112 33.44 39.95 45.87
C MET A 112 34.64 40.85 46.19
N ALA A 113 35.63 40.95 45.30
CA ALA A 113 36.74 41.90 45.41
C ALA A 113 36.35 43.34 45.01
N ASP A 114 35.26 43.54 44.23
CA ASP A 114 34.89 44.86 43.68
C ASP A 114 33.68 45.53 44.34
N THR A 115 33.06 44.90 45.34
CA THR A 115 32.09 45.61 46.17
C THR A 115 32.85 46.44 47.19
N GLY A 116 33.12 47.71 46.89
CA GLY A 116 33.71 48.73 47.78
C GLY A 116 32.85 49.04 49.03
N VAL A 117 32.37 48.00 49.71
CA VAL A 117 31.70 48.05 51.00
C VAL A 117 32.76 47.70 52.04
N ALA A 118 33.02 48.63 52.96
CA ALA A 118 33.97 48.45 54.04
C ALA A 118 33.69 47.14 54.80
N ALA A 119 34.74 46.37 55.05
CA ALA A 119 34.74 45.05 55.68
C ALA A 119 34.34 45.05 57.18
N ARG A 120 33.28 45.78 57.56
CA ARG A 120 32.83 45.91 58.96
C ARG A 120 31.43 45.36 59.28
N ASP A 121 30.64 44.96 58.28
CA ASP A 121 29.27 44.44 58.51
C ASP A 121 29.01 43.03 57.94
N ILE A 122 30.00 42.14 57.98
CA ILE A 122 29.80 40.71 57.66
C ILE A 122 29.92 39.91 58.96
N PRO A 123 28.87 39.22 59.45
CA PRO A 123 29.00 38.31 60.57
C PRO A 123 29.78 37.07 60.16
N ASP A 124 30.90 36.85 60.85
CA ASP A 124 31.68 35.61 61.00
C ASP A 124 32.07 34.86 59.71
N ARG A 125 33.27 35.16 59.20
CA ARG A 125 33.99 34.33 58.23
C ARG A 125 34.89 33.36 58.99
N GLY A 126 34.62 32.07 58.89
CA GLY A 126 35.66 31.06 59.09
C GLY A 126 36.74 31.26 58.02
N GLU A 127 37.98 31.43 58.46
CA GLU A 127 39.16 31.55 57.62
C GLU A 127 39.39 30.22 56.87
N ASP A 128 39.91 30.32 55.62
CA ASP A 128 40.28 29.26 54.66
C ASP A 128 39.28 28.92 53.52
N GLU A 129 39.08 29.85 52.56
CA GLU A 129 38.86 29.46 51.15
C GLU A 129 39.50 30.50 50.19
N PRO A 130 40.26 30.08 49.17
CA PRO A 130 40.87 30.98 48.22
C PRO A 130 39.82 31.60 47.29
N VAL A 131 39.90 32.91 47.10
CA VAL A 131 39.14 33.65 46.08
C VAL A 131 39.58 33.14 44.71
N THR A 132 38.69 32.43 44.02
CA THR A 132 38.83 32.16 42.58
C THR A 132 37.90 33.08 41.80
N ASP A 133 38.54 33.81 40.92
CA ASP A 133 38.07 34.51 39.74
C ASP A 133 36.85 33.83 39.09
N GLY A 134 35.68 34.49 39.06
CA GLY A 134 34.43 33.96 38.48
C GLY A 134 33.62 32.98 39.35
N GLY A 135 33.82 32.98 40.67
CA GLY A 135 33.45 31.91 41.61
C GLY A 135 32.06 31.24 41.50
N GLY A 136 30.99 31.96 41.17
CA GLY A 136 29.65 31.35 41.03
C GLY A 136 29.47 30.53 39.75
N THR A 137 29.94 31.05 38.61
CA THR A 137 29.86 30.32 37.33
C THR A 137 30.92 29.23 37.24
N ALA A 138 32.08 29.39 37.88
CA ALA A 138 33.10 28.35 37.97
C ALA A 138 32.58 27.09 38.70
N ALA A 139 31.79 27.25 39.76
CA ALA A 139 31.13 26.14 40.46
C ALA A 139 30.15 25.38 39.55
N LEU A 140 29.32 26.11 38.81
CA LEU A 140 28.40 25.51 37.84
C LEU A 140 29.16 24.83 36.69
N ALA A 141 30.21 25.47 36.16
CA ALA A 141 31.08 24.92 35.13
C ALA A 141 31.75 23.61 35.61
N ARG A 142 32.18 23.52 36.87
CA ARG A 142 32.68 22.26 37.47
C ARG A 142 31.64 21.15 37.45
N ALA A 143 30.38 21.44 37.77
CA ALA A 143 29.32 20.44 37.69
C ALA A 143 29.07 20.02 36.22
N LEU A 144 29.05 20.97 35.29
CA LEU A 144 28.91 20.68 33.86
C LEU A 144 30.09 19.88 33.29
N ALA A 145 31.29 20.05 33.82
CA ALA A 145 32.49 19.31 33.43
C ALA A 145 32.47 17.84 33.89
N LYS A 146 31.44 17.42 34.65
CA LYS A 146 31.24 16.03 35.10
C LYS A 146 30.03 15.37 34.43
N ASN A 147 30.21 14.11 34.04
CA ASN A 147 29.27 13.30 33.23
C ASN A 147 28.05 12.80 34.04
N THR A 148 27.92 13.22 35.30
CA THR A 148 26.82 12.78 36.18
C THR A 148 25.58 13.68 36.10
N THR A 149 25.71 14.86 35.48
CA THR A 149 24.60 15.82 35.38
C THR A 149 23.63 15.44 34.25
N ARG A 150 22.32 15.54 34.52
CA ARG A 150 21.24 15.36 33.52
C ARG A 150 20.78 16.66 32.86
N LEU A 151 21.52 17.74 33.11
CA LEU A 151 21.10 19.09 32.75
C LEU A 151 21.15 19.30 31.24
N ARG A 152 19.99 19.52 30.63
CA ARG A 152 19.83 19.82 29.20
C ARG A 152 19.76 21.31 28.88
N ARG A 153 19.19 22.11 29.79
CA ARG A 153 19.01 23.55 29.59
C ARG A 153 19.50 24.34 30.80
N LEU A 154 20.42 25.26 30.55
CA LEU A 154 20.95 26.17 31.57
C LEU A 154 20.67 27.62 31.17
N ASN A 155 19.89 28.33 31.98
CA ASN A 155 19.54 29.72 31.71
C ASN A 155 20.17 30.65 32.74
N LEU A 156 21.14 31.44 32.29
CA LEU A 156 21.96 32.37 33.05
C LEU A 156 21.80 33.82 32.53
N GLY A 157 20.62 34.17 32.01
CA GLY A 157 20.37 35.52 31.51
C GLY A 157 20.32 36.57 32.63
N GLY A 158 20.94 37.73 32.48
CA GLY A 158 20.89 38.79 33.51
C GLY A 158 21.68 38.47 34.78
N CYS A 159 22.73 37.64 34.70
CA CYS A 159 23.50 37.17 35.86
C CYS A 159 24.81 37.94 36.09
N GLY A 160 25.13 38.93 35.26
CA GLY A 160 26.37 39.73 35.35
C GLY A 160 27.62 38.93 34.97
N LEU A 161 27.51 38.06 33.97
CA LEU A 161 28.62 37.19 33.52
C LEU A 161 29.56 37.92 32.56
N ASP A 162 30.87 37.80 32.77
CA ASP A 162 31.93 38.36 31.94
C ASP A 162 32.61 37.30 31.04
N ASP A 163 33.70 37.70 30.35
CA ASP A 163 34.48 36.78 29.53
C ASP A 163 35.12 35.63 30.33
N GLY A 164 35.50 35.86 31.59
CA GLY A 164 36.05 34.81 32.47
C GLY A 164 35.02 33.73 32.77
N ALA A 165 33.76 34.14 33.02
CA ALA A 165 32.65 33.22 33.16
C ALA A 165 32.36 32.42 31.87
N ALA A 166 32.45 33.06 30.70
CA ALA A 166 32.30 32.38 29.41
C ALA A 166 33.44 31.39 29.13
N GLU A 167 34.68 31.74 29.47
CA GLU A 167 35.87 30.87 29.36
C GLU A 167 35.75 29.65 30.30
N ALA A 168 35.25 29.82 31.52
CA ALA A 168 34.99 28.72 32.45
C ALA A 168 33.94 27.72 31.91
N LEU A 169 32.85 28.23 31.33
CA LEU A 169 31.84 27.40 30.66
C LEU A 169 32.43 26.69 29.42
N ALA A 170 33.26 27.39 28.64
CA ALA A 170 33.95 26.80 27.50
C ALA A 170 34.89 25.66 27.92
N ALA A 171 35.66 25.84 28.99
CA ALA A 171 36.53 24.81 29.55
C ALA A 171 35.73 23.59 30.02
N ALA A 172 34.57 23.81 30.65
CA ALA A 172 33.67 22.74 31.06
C ALA A 172 33.10 21.96 29.87
N LEU A 173 32.72 22.65 28.78
CA LEU A 173 32.25 22.01 27.55
C LEU A 173 33.36 21.20 26.83
N ALA A 174 34.61 21.63 26.96
CA ALA A 174 35.78 20.95 26.39
C ALA A 174 36.33 19.81 27.25
N ALA A 175 35.90 19.69 28.53
CA ALA A 175 36.44 18.72 29.48
C ALA A 175 36.19 17.26 29.06
N ARG A 176 37.09 16.35 29.47
CA ARG A 176 37.01 14.92 29.10
C ARG A 176 35.74 14.24 29.63
N ASP A 177 35.26 14.67 30.79
CA ASP A 177 34.08 14.11 31.43
C ASP A 177 32.88 15.07 31.37
N ALA A 178 32.88 16.03 30.43
CA ALA A 178 31.80 17.00 30.27
C ALA A 178 30.41 16.34 30.12
N SER A 179 29.37 17.04 30.58
CA SER A 179 27.99 16.59 30.52
C SER A 179 27.56 16.28 29.08
N PRO A 180 27.10 15.05 28.79
CA PRO A 180 26.66 14.66 27.46
C PRO A 180 25.23 15.14 27.14
N SER A 181 24.57 15.79 28.10
CA SER A 181 23.15 16.13 28.00
C SER A 181 22.87 17.61 27.74
N LEU A 182 23.85 18.51 27.86
CA LEU A 182 23.60 19.96 27.80
C LEU A 182 23.36 20.47 26.37
N GLU A 183 22.10 20.78 26.04
CA GLU A 183 21.64 21.15 24.70
C GLU A 183 21.52 22.67 24.49
N SER A 184 21.21 23.46 25.53
CA SER A 184 21.02 24.91 25.40
C SER A 184 21.57 25.67 26.60
N ILE A 185 22.31 26.75 26.31
CA ILE A 185 22.79 27.72 27.29
C ILE A 185 22.23 29.09 26.92
N ASN A 186 21.64 29.80 27.88
CA ASN A 186 21.19 31.18 27.68
C ASN A 186 22.05 32.14 28.50
N LEU A 187 22.79 33.00 27.82
CA LEU A 187 23.68 34.05 28.35
C LEU A 187 23.17 35.46 27.98
N ARG A 188 21.87 35.63 27.70
CA ARG A 188 21.31 36.93 27.31
C ARG A 188 21.50 37.99 28.41
N SER A 189 21.67 39.25 28.03
CA SER A 189 21.77 40.37 28.98
C SER A 189 22.87 40.18 30.03
N ASN A 190 24.08 39.84 29.59
CA ASN A 190 25.29 39.76 30.41
C ASN A 190 26.37 40.69 29.80
N ASP A 191 27.62 40.58 30.28
CA ASP A 191 28.77 41.39 29.88
C ASP A 191 29.82 40.59 29.09
N VAL A 192 29.37 39.58 28.33
CA VAL A 192 30.25 38.75 27.47
C VAL A 192 30.68 39.56 26.24
N SER A 193 31.96 39.47 25.85
CA SER A 193 32.52 40.09 24.65
C SER A 193 32.86 39.06 23.56
N ASP A 194 33.36 39.55 22.42
CA ASP A 194 33.89 38.70 21.34
C ASP A 194 34.93 37.67 21.82
N ARG A 195 35.71 38.00 22.87
CA ARG A 195 36.69 37.09 23.46
C ARG A 195 36.01 35.87 24.10
N GLY A 196 35.00 36.07 24.94
CA GLY A 196 34.23 34.99 25.56
C GLY A 196 33.49 34.14 24.51
N VAL A 197 32.97 34.76 23.45
CA VAL A 197 32.34 34.04 22.34
C VAL A 197 33.34 33.17 21.57
N ALA A 198 34.57 33.65 21.35
CA ALA A 198 35.62 32.86 20.70
C ALA A 198 36.02 31.63 21.53
N ALA A 199 36.10 31.76 22.85
CA ALA A 199 36.36 30.63 23.75
C ALA A 199 35.25 29.55 23.66
N LEU A 200 33.99 29.98 23.69
CA LEU A 200 32.84 29.07 23.50
C LEU A 200 32.89 28.36 22.14
N ALA A 201 33.18 29.09 21.06
CA ALA A 201 33.28 28.52 19.72
C ALA A 201 34.45 27.51 19.57
N ALA A 202 35.58 27.78 20.22
CA ALA A 202 36.72 26.88 20.26
C ALA A 202 36.38 25.58 21.02
N ALA A 203 35.70 25.69 22.15
CA ALA A 203 35.25 24.52 22.92
C ALA A 203 34.34 23.59 22.09
N LEU A 204 33.40 24.15 21.32
CA LEU A 204 32.54 23.37 20.41
C LEU A 204 33.32 22.62 19.32
N SER A 205 34.56 23.01 19.04
CA SER A 205 35.39 22.42 17.98
C SER A 205 36.36 21.34 18.49
N THR A 206 36.58 21.26 19.81
CA THR A 206 37.60 20.37 20.40
C THR A 206 37.17 18.91 20.55
N ARG A 207 35.86 18.63 20.53
CA ARG A 207 35.30 17.27 20.59
C ARG A 207 34.25 17.04 19.51
N GLY A 208 34.37 15.92 18.78
CA GLY A 208 33.27 15.40 17.99
C GLY A 208 32.14 14.94 18.90
N GLY A 209 31.05 15.70 18.98
CA GLY A 209 29.86 15.33 19.75
C GLY A 209 29.54 16.21 20.96
N CYS A 210 29.88 17.50 20.95
CA CYS A 210 29.31 18.43 21.93
C CYS A 210 27.77 18.49 21.74
N PRO A 211 26.96 18.22 22.78
CA PRO A 211 25.49 18.18 22.69
C PRO A 211 24.85 19.56 22.53
N LEU A 212 25.64 20.63 22.61
CA LEU A 212 25.14 22.00 22.65
C LEU A 212 24.67 22.45 21.26
N LYS A 213 23.39 22.83 21.18
CA LYS A 213 22.65 23.20 19.96
C LYS A 213 22.33 24.68 19.91
N GLU A 214 22.20 25.31 21.07
CA GLU A 214 21.79 26.71 21.20
C GLU A 214 22.64 27.43 22.25
N ILE A 215 23.15 28.60 21.88
CA ILE A 215 23.66 29.58 22.83
C ILE A 215 22.96 30.90 22.56
N ALA A 216 22.22 31.42 23.53
CA ALA A 216 21.55 32.71 23.40
C ALA A 216 22.41 33.84 23.98
N LEU A 217 22.84 34.79 23.14
CA LEU A 217 23.72 35.91 23.52
C LEU A 217 23.08 37.31 23.31
N ALA A 218 21.77 37.38 23.05
CA ALA A 218 21.10 38.66 22.84
C ALA A 218 21.28 39.64 24.02
N ASN A 219 21.39 40.93 23.73
CA ASN A 219 21.66 42.01 24.71
C ASN A 219 23.01 41.91 25.44
N ASN A 220 24.04 41.35 24.82
CA ASN A 220 25.44 41.56 25.25
C ASN A 220 26.06 42.65 24.36
N PRO A 221 26.36 43.85 24.88
CA PRO A 221 26.70 45.02 24.07
C PRO A 221 28.05 44.93 23.34
N SER A 222 28.94 44.06 23.80
CA SER A 222 30.32 43.92 23.32
C SER A 222 30.52 42.74 22.35
N VAL A 223 29.44 42.13 21.88
CA VAL A 223 29.48 41.00 20.92
C VAL A 223 29.19 41.48 19.51
N SER A 224 30.11 41.24 18.59
CA SER A 224 29.97 41.58 17.17
C SER A 224 29.16 40.53 16.39
N SER A 225 28.59 40.95 15.26
CA SER A 225 27.86 40.06 14.34
C SER A 225 28.75 38.96 13.75
N ALA A 226 30.05 39.21 13.61
CA ALA A 226 31.01 38.23 13.09
C ALA A 226 31.24 37.08 14.08
N SER A 227 31.40 37.39 15.37
CA SER A 227 31.55 36.37 16.42
C SER A 227 30.29 35.52 16.60
N LEU A 228 29.10 36.14 16.51
CA LEU A 228 27.83 35.43 16.51
C LEU A 228 27.71 34.45 15.33
N ALA A 229 28.06 34.89 14.13
CA ALA A 229 28.04 34.03 12.94
C ALA A 229 29.00 32.84 13.06
N ALA A 230 30.20 33.06 13.61
CA ALA A 230 31.18 32.00 13.84
C ALA A 230 30.67 30.96 14.86
N LEU A 231 30.06 31.41 15.96
CA LEU A 231 29.47 30.54 16.98
C LEU A 231 28.26 29.76 16.43
N GLU A 232 27.35 30.44 15.73
CA GLU A 232 26.19 29.82 15.09
C GLU A 232 26.60 28.75 14.08
N GLY A 233 27.65 29.02 13.28
CA GLY A 233 28.21 28.04 12.36
C GLY A 233 28.65 26.75 13.07
N ARG A 234 29.29 26.85 14.23
CA ARG A 234 29.70 25.68 15.03
C ARG A 234 28.53 24.93 15.64
N LEU A 235 27.52 25.65 16.15
CA LEU A 235 26.31 25.03 16.68
C LEU A 235 25.51 24.29 15.59
N ARG A 236 25.47 24.83 14.36
CA ARG A 236 24.85 24.15 13.20
C ARG A 236 25.55 22.83 12.86
N VAL A 237 26.88 22.78 12.91
CA VAL A 237 27.65 21.54 12.70
C VAL A 237 27.25 20.47 13.72
N ASN A 238 27.10 20.84 15.00
CA ASN A 238 26.68 19.89 16.04
C ASN A 238 25.26 19.35 15.80
N ARG A 239 24.30 20.23 15.44
CA ARG A 239 22.93 19.82 15.10
C ARG A 239 22.88 18.85 13.91
N ARG A 240 23.70 19.08 12.88
CA ARG A 240 23.78 18.19 11.70
C ARG A 240 24.41 16.84 12.03
N ALA A 241 25.40 16.81 12.92
CA ALA A 241 25.97 15.56 13.41
C ALA A 241 24.96 14.74 14.23
N ASP A 242 24.08 15.40 15.01
CA ASP A 242 22.96 14.74 15.68
C ASP A 242 21.94 14.21 14.67
N LEU A 243 21.57 15.00 13.65
CA LEU A 243 20.66 14.59 12.59
C LEU A 243 21.14 13.31 11.89
N VAL A 244 22.42 13.24 11.51
CA VAL A 244 23.01 12.05 10.90
C VAL A 244 22.97 10.85 11.85
N ARG A 245 23.26 11.07 13.14
CA ARG A 245 23.21 10.02 14.16
C ARG A 245 21.78 9.51 14.39
N GLU A 246 20.80 10.40 14.42
CA GLU A 246 19.36 10.07 14.52
C GLU A 246 18.92 9.26 13.29
N ALA A 247 19.29 9.72 12.09
CA ALA A 247 18.99 9.02 10.85
C ALA A 247 19.63 7.62 10.82
N PHE A 248 20.89 7.49 11.26
CA PHE A 248 21.58 6.21 11.34
C PHE A 248 20.91 5.26 12.34
N ALA A 249 20.60 5.74 13.54
CA ALA A 249 19.91 4.95 14.56
C ALA A 249 18.54 4.48 14.06
N ALA A 250 17.76 5.38 13.45
CA ALA A 250 16.47 5.05 12.85
C ALA A 250 16.60 4.00 11.73
N CYS A 251 17.62 4.08 10.88
CA CYS A 251 17.89 3.06 9.88
C CYS A 251 18.20 1.71 10.53
N VAL A 252 19.04 1.66 11.57
CA VAL A 252 19.36 0.40 12.26
C VAL A 252 18.11 -0.22 12.89
N GLU A 253 17.26 0.60 13.52
CA GLU A 253 16.03 0.14 14.18
C GLU A 253 14.97 -0.34 13.18
N ASN A 254 14.85 0.30 12.01
CA ASN A 254 13.76 0.07 11.05
C ASN A 254 14.23 -0.64 9.76
N GLY A 255 15.15 -1.60 9.87
CA GLY A 255 15.55 -2.45 8.73
C GLY A 255 16.14 -1.66 7.54
N GLY A 256 16.87 -0.60 7.84
CA GLY A 256 17.54 0.28 6.88
C GLY A 256 16.71 1.46 6.38
N ARG A 257 15.57 1.77 6.98
CA ARG A 257 14.75 2.92 6.56
C ARG A 257 14.72 4.01 7.63
N CYS A 258 14.79 5.27 7.22
CA CYS A 258 14.55 6.40 8.14
C CYS A 258 13.51 7.37 7.56
N SER A 259 12.77 8.04 8.45
CA SER A 259 11.83 9.10 8.08
C SER A 259 12.20 10.37 8.81
N LEU A 260 12.50 11.41 8.04
CA LEU A 260 12.83 12.76 8.50
C LEU A 260 11.83 13.77 7.91
N ARG A 261 10.59 13.33 7.69
CA ARG A 261 9.51 14.14 7.13
C ARG A 261 9.10 15.26 8.09
N ARG A 262 8.83 16.47 7.58
CA ARG A 262 8.34 17.62 8.38
C ARG A 262 9.24 17.94 9.58
N ARG A 263 10.54 17.95 9.34
CA ARG A 263 11.58 18.32 10.32
C ARG A 263 12.14 19.73 10.07
N GLY A 264 11.79 20.36 8.95
CA GLY A 264 12.30 21.67 8.55
C GLY A 264 13.74 21.61 8.07
N LEU A 265 14.14 20.49 7.43
CA LEU A 265 15.49 20.33 6.90
C LEU A 265 15.73 21.27 5.72
N ASP A 266 16.92 21.87 5.68
CA ASP A 266 17.38 22.71 4.58
C ASP A 266 18.44 21.99 3.69
N ASP A 267 19.00 22.71 2.72
CA ASP A 267 20.05 22.18 1.83
C ASP A 267 21.30 21.73 2.60
N ASP A 268 21.69 22.46 3.63
CA ASP A 268 22.88 22.13 4.41
C ASP A 268 22.69 20.85 5.25
N ASP A 269 21.47 20.63 5.76
CA ASP A 269 21.12 19.38 6.42
C ASP A 269 21.15 18.20 5.42
N ALA A 270 20.67 18.42 4.19
CA ALA A 270 20.79 17.45 3.11
C ALA A 270 22.26 17.16 2.74
N PHE A 271 23.15 18.17 2.73
CA PHE A 271 24.59 17.97 2.53
C PHE A 271 25.24 17.10 3.61
N ALA A 272 24.81 17.24 4.87
CA ALA A 272 25.31 16.40 5.96
C ALA A 272 24.88 14.94 5.79
N LEU A 273 23.60 14.70 5.46
CA LEU A 273 23.08 13.37 5.15
C LEU A 273 23.77 12.75 3.92
N ALA A 274 23.96 13.53 2.86
CA ALA A 274 24.67 13.13 1.64
C ALA A 274 26.13 12.73 1.93
N SER A 275 26.81 13.50 2.78
CA SER A 275 28.19 13.22 3.19
C SER A 275 28.28 11.89 3.95
N SER A 276 27.32 11.61 4.85
CA SER A 276 27.23 10.31 5.53
C SER A 276 26.88 9.16 4.58
N LEU A 277 26.09 9.40 3.54
CA LEU A 277 25.83 8.42 2.48
C LEU A 277 27.04 8.20 1.56
N ALA A 278 27.96 9.14 1.47
CA ALA A 278 29.16 9.00 0.64
C ALA A 278 30.33 8.31 1.38
N ASP A 279 30.39 8.43 2.70
CA ASP A 279 31.46 7.89 3.54
C ASP A 279 31.20 6.43 3.92
N ALA A 280 31.57 5.46 3.08
CA ALA A 280 31.38 4.04 3.38
C ALA A 280 32.29 3.49 4.49
N ASP A 281 33.39 4.20 4.81
CA ASP A 281 34.42 3.74 5.74
C ASP A 281 34.06 4.05 7.20
N ALA A 282 33.27 5.10 7.45
CA ALA A 282 32.82 5.42 8.80
C ALA A 282 31.93 4.32 9.41
N ALA A 283 32.26 3.90 10.64
CA ALA A 283 31.55 2.84 11.36
C ALA A 283 30.06 3.13 11.60
N ARG A 284 29.68 4.42 11.71
CA ARG A 284 28.28 4.89 11.88
C ARG A 284 27.81 5.67 10.65
N SER A 285 28.13 5.14 9.48
CA SER A 285 27.75 5.72 8.19
C SER A 285 26.37 5.25 7.71
N LEU A 286 25.56 6.19 7.20
CA LEU A 286 24.32 5.84 6.52
C LEU A 286 24.55 4.93 5.31
N ALA A 287 25.71 5.01 4.64
CA ALA A 287 26.02 4.19 3.47
C ALA A 287 25.97 2.67 3.74
N ARG A 288 26.15 2.27 5.00
CA ARG A 288 26.21 0.86 5.41
C ARG A 288 24.86 0.27 5.79
N VAL A 289 23.91 1.12 6.18
CA VAL A 289 22.64 0.69 6.77
C VAL A 289 21.44 1.19 6.00
N CYS A 290 21.56 2.30 5.27
CA CYS A 290 20.43 2.96 4.64
C CYS A 290 20.02 2.25 3.35
N VAL A 291 18.75 1.88 3.29
CA VAL A 291 18.02 1.32 2.15
C VAL A 291 16.99 2.33 1.62
N GLY A 292 16.44 3.18 2.48
CA GLY A 292 15.59 4.28 2.00
C GLY A 292 15.31 5.38 3.02
N MET A 293 15.00 6.57 2.51
CA MET A 293 14.79 7.77 3.32
C MET A 293 13.51 8.51 2.90
N ASP A 294 12.74 8.96 3.88
CA ASP A 294 11.63 9.89 3.65
C ASP A 294 12.01 11.30 4.10
N LEU A 295 12.40 12.15 3.15
CA LEU A 295 12.80 13.55 3.37
C LEU A 295 11.69 14.53 2.96
N ALA A 296 10.46 14.06 2.79
CA ALA A 296 9.37 14.86 2.26
C ALA A 296 8.91 15.98 3.22
N ASP A 297 8.24 16.99 2.65
CA ASP A 297 7.66 18.13 3.36
C ASP A 297 8.68 18.84 4.27
N ASN A 298 9.86 19.13 3.74
CA ASN A 298 10.91 19.96 4.34
C ASN A 298 11.21 21.17 3.42
N ASP A 299 12.26 21.94 3.75
CA ASP A 299 12.69 23.13 3.00
C ASP A 299 13.95 22.85 2.17
N ILE A 300 14.14 21.60 1.72
CA ILE A 300 15.31 21.20 0.92
C ILE A 300 15.18 21.77 -0.48
N GLY A 301 16.13 22.60 -0.87
CA GLY A 301 16.26 23.20 -2.19
C GLY A 301 16.86 22.25 -3.24
N PRO A 302 17.01 22.73 -4.48
CA PRO A 302 17.54 21.93 -5.59
C PRO A 302 18.96 21.38 -5.33
N GLU A 303 19.82 22.16 -4.67
CA GLU A 303 21.21 21.77 -4.39
C GLU A 303 21.28 20.66 -3.34
N GLY A 304 20.43 20.69 -2.30
CA GLY A 304 20.35 19.63 -1.32
C GLY A 304 19.83 18.31 -1.92
N VAL A 305 18.79 18.37 -2.76
CA VAL A 305 18.31 17.18 -3.49
C VAL A 305 19.38 16.62 -4.42
N ARG A 306 20.13 17.48 -5.10
CA ARG A 306 21.25 17.09 -5.95
C ARG A 306 22.37 16.41 -5.16
N ALA A 307 22.74 16.96 -4.00
CA ALA A 307 23.77 16.37 -3.14
C ALA A 307 23.40 14.94 -2.70
N ILE A 308 22.13 14.73 -2.33
CA ILE A 308 21.62 13.40 -2.00
C ILE A 308 21.65 12.49 -3.24
N ALA A 309 21.26 12.99 -4.42
CA ALA A 309 21.33 12.23 -5.67
C ALA A 309 22.75 11.78 -5.99
N ASP A 310 23.73 12.69 -5.89
CA ASP A 310 25.14 12.41 -6.13
C ASP A 310 25.69 11.38 -5.12
N ALA A 311 25.27 11.45 -3.85
CA ALA A 311 25.64 10.47 -2.84
C ALA A 311 24.98 9.09 -3.03
N VAL A 312 23.76 9.03 -3.59
CA VAL A 312 23.06 7.78 -3.91
C VAL A 312 23.49 7.19 -5.24
N ARG A 313 24.10 8.01 -6.12
CA ARG A 313 24.60 7.62 -7.44
C ARG A 313 25.63 6.48 -7.33
N LEU A 314 25.85 5.82 -8.46
CA LEU A 314 26.65 4.60 -8.61
C LEU A 314 28.00 4.68 -7.87
N GLY A 315 28.20 3.84 -6.84
CA GLY A 315 29.49 3.60 -6.19
C GLY A 315 29.54 3.89 -4.68
N THR A 316 28.83 4.91 -4.21
CA THR A 316 28.90 5.43 -2.84
C THR A 316 27.92 4.76 -1.87
N SER A 317 26.63 4.65 -2.25
CA SER A 317 25.57 4.07 -1.41
C SER A 317 24.64 3.14 -2.19
N ARG A 318 25.14 1.94 -2.53
CA ARG A 318 24.43 0.96 -3.39
C ARG A 318 23.17 0.37 -2.76
N SER A 319 23.03 0.43 -1.44
CA SER A 319 21.87 -0.10 -0.71
C SER A 319 20.63 0.79 -0.82
N VAL A 320 20.80 2.09 -1.13
CA VAL A 320 19.69 3.05 -1.15
C VAL A 320 18.89 2.91 -2.44
N VAL A 321 17.64 2.45 -2.31
CA VAL A 321 16.72 2.17 -3.43
C VAL A 321 15.46 3.05 -3.43
N ALA A 322 15.26 3.86 -2.38
CA ALA A 322 14.12 4.77 -2.31
C ALA A 322 14.42 6.01 -1.47
N VAL A 323 14.30 7.20 -2.08
CA VAL A 323 14.31 8.48 -1.36
C VAL A 323 13.10 9.30 -1.79
N SER A 324 12.31 9.79 -0.82
CA SER A 324 11.20 10.70 -1.10
C SER A 324 11.61 12.14 -0.78
N VAL A 325 11.44 13.04 -1.75
CA VAL A 325 11.66 14.49 -1.60
C VAL A 325 10.39 15.29 -1.91
N ALA A 326 9.21 14.65 -1.92
CA ALA A 326 7.94 15.30 -2.21
C ALA A 326 7.68 16.48 -1.24
N GLY A 327 7.01 17.53 -1.71
CA GLY A 327 6.72 18.72 -0.91
C GLY A 327 7.93 19.61 -0.57
N ASN A 328 9.13 19.32 -1.09
CA ASN A 328 10.30 20.18 -0.93
C ASN A 328 10.44 21.15 -2.12
N PRO A 329 10.98 22.37 -1.93
CA PRO A 329 11.28 23.30 -3.03
C PRO A 329 12.17 22.71 -4.13
N GLY A 330 13.14 21.87 -3.76
CA GLY A 330 14.00 21.13 -4.68
C GLY A 330 13.39 19.85 -5.22
N GLY A 331 12.30 19.36 -4.62
CA GLY A 331 11.67 18.09 -4.95
C GLY A 331 10.58 18.18 -6.02
N GLU A 332 9.86 19.30 -6.07
CA GLU A 332 8.70 19.49 -6.95
C GLU A 332 8.73 20.86 -7.66
N ILE A 333 8.15 20.90 -8.85
CA ILE A 333 7.87 22.14 -9.57
C ILE A 333 6.47 22.61 -9.15
N HIS A 334 6.39 23.73 -8.42
CA HIS A 334 5.12 24.37 -8.07
C HIS A 334 4.60 25.25 -9.23
N PRO A 335 3.27 25.25 -9.53
CA PRO A 335 2.16 24.59 -8.82
C PRO A 335 1.77 23.19 -9.37
N SER A 336 2.45 22.67 -10.40
CA SER A 336 2.07 21.42 -11.08
C SER A 336 2.26 20.15 -10.25
N LYS A 337 2.98 20.24 -9.12
CA LYS A 337 3.34 19.10 -8.25
C LYS A 337 4.06 17.98 -8.99
N THR A 338 4.75 18.32 -10.08
CA THR A 338 5.54 17.39 -10.86
C THR A 338 6.96 17.34 -10.28
N PRO A 339 7.61 16.17 -10.23
CA PRO A 339 8.98 16.08 -9.75
C PRO A 339 9.93 17.00 -10.52
N SER A 340 10.82 17.68 -9.80
CA SER A 340 11.88 18.51 -10.38
C SER A 340 12.91 17.64 -11.12
N THR A 341 13.77 18.24 -11.95
CA THR A 341 14.91 17.54 -12.58
C THR A 341 15.81 16.86 -11.55
N HIS A 342 16.12 17.52 -10.43
CA HIS A 342 16.96 16.94 -9.38
C HIS A 342 16.28 15.75 -8.69
N ALA A 343 14.97 15.82 -8.45
CA ALA A 343 14.21 14.71 -7.90
C ALA A 343 14.15 13.52 -8.87
N ARG A 344 13.96 13.79 -10.17
CA ARG A 344 14.00 12.77 -11.24
C ARG A 344 15.33 12.05 -11.31
N ILE A 345 16.43 12.80 -11.26
CA ILE A 345 17.79 12.24 -11.20
C ILE A 345 17.94 11.35 -9.95
N LEU A 346 17.56 11.84 -8.78
CA LEU A 346 17.60 11.07 -7.53
C LEU A 346 16.78 9.76 -7.63
N HIS A 347 15.55 9.84 -8.17
CA HIS A 347 14.71 8.66 -8.39
C HIS A 347 15.35 7.67 -9.38
N GLY A 348 16.04 8.18 -10.41
CA GLY A 348 16.83 7.42 -11.37
C GLY A 348 18.02 6.71 -10.73
N CYS A 349 18.79 7.39 -9.87
CA CYS A 349 19.86 6.75 -9.11
C CYS A 349 19.33 5.64 -8.19
N CYS A 350 18.21 5.88 -7.52
CA CYS A 350 17.53 4.87 -6.71
C CYS A 350 17.04 3.67 -7.53
N ALA A 351 16.48 3.92 -8.73
CA ALA A 351 16.04 2.89 -9.66
C ALA A 351 17.22 2.04 -10.16
N ALA A 352 18.35 2.68 -10.47
CA ALA A 352 19.58 1.99 -10.84
C ALA A 352 20.11 1.09 -9.71
N ASN A 353 20.06 1.55 -8.45
CA ASN A 353 20.42 0.72 -7.30
C ASN A 353 19.45 -0.46 -7.09
N LEU A 354 18.15 -0.27 -7.36
CA LEU A 354 17.17 -1.36 -7.31
C LEU A 354 17.50 -2.46 -8.34
N LEU A 355 17.81 -2.06 -9.58
CA LEU A 355 18.25 -2.99 -10.62
C LEU A 355 19.58 -3.66 -10.24
N ARG A 356 20.52 -2.92 -9.65
CA ARG A 356 21.81 -3.45 -9.19
C ARG A 356 21.67 -4.53 -8.13
N ASN A 357 20.78 -4.32 -7.15
CA ASN A 357 20.58 -5.23 -6.03
C ASN A 357 19.71 -6.43 -6.42
N ALA A 358 19.38 -6.58 -7.69
CA ALA A 358 18.54 -7.66 -8.16
C ALA A 358 19.25 -9.01 -8.24
N GLY A 359 18.64 -10.07 -7.69
CA GLY A 359 19.03 -11.45 -7.96
C GLY A 359 18.81 -11.88 -9.42
N GLU A 360 19.48 -12.96 -9.84
CA GLU A 360 19.35 -13.55 -11.17
C GLU A 360 18.00 -14.28 -11.33
N GLY A 361 17.25 -13.98 -12.39
CA GLY A 361 16.08 -14.77 -12.79
C GLY A 361 14.75 -14.45 -12.10
N GLU A 362 14.66 -13.36 -11.32
CA GLU A 362 13.38 -12.90 -10.78
C GLU A 362 12.51 -12.21 -11.85
N ALA A 363 11.22 -12.51 -11.85
CA ALA A 363 10.22 -11.92 -12.75
C ALA A 363 10.29 -10.38 -12.75
N LEU A 364 10.17 -9.79 -13.95
CA LEU A 364 10.12 -8.36 -14.28
C LEU A 364 10.36 -7.40 -13.11
N LYS A 365 11.62 -7.00 -12.87
CA LYS A 365 11.87 -5.94 -11.88
C LYS A 365 11.43 -4.61 -12.44
N SER A 366 10.30 -4.16 -11.92
CA SER A 366 9.71 -2.88 -12.27
C SER A 366 10.37 -1.78 -11.44
N VAL A 367 11.09 -0.88 -12.11
CA VAL A 367 11.33 0.49 -11.64
C VAL A 367 10.22 1.43 -12.11
N GLY A 368 9.03 0.88 -12.38
CA GLY A 368 7.84 1.63 -12.75
C GLY A 368 7.27 2.45 -11.59
N ASP A 369 6.43 3.44 -11.92
CA ASP A 369 5.77 4.33 -10.96
C ASP A 369 6.73 5.17 -10.09
N ARG A 370 7.88 5.57 -10.64
CA ARG A 370 8.90 6.38 -9.93
C ARG A 370 9.02 7.80 -10.44
N ALA A 371 8.21 8.16 -11.45
CA ALA A 371 8.24 9.46 -12.10
C ALA A 371 9.67 9.88 -12.49
N LEU A 372 10.37 8.98 -13.18
CA LEU A 372 11.77 9.17 -13.58
C LEU A 372 11.93 10.34 -14.56
N GLY A 373 10.97 10.54 -15.47
CA GLY A 373 11.13 11.40 -16.64
C GLY A 373 12.37 11.02 -17.47
N ASP A 374 12.77 11.92 -18.36
CA ASP A 374 13.99 11.73 -19.17
C ASP A 374 15.26 11.73 -18.31
N ASP A 375 15.35 12.64 -17.35
CA ASP A 375 16.55 12.81 -16.52
C ASP A 375 16.84 11.55 -15.67
N GLY A 376 15.80 10.95 -15.08
CA GLY A 376 15.93 9.70 -14.32
C GLY A 376 16.17 8.48 -15.23
N ALA A 377 15.58 8.45 -16.42
CA ALA A 377 15.84 7.39 -17.41
C ALA A 377 17.30 7.37 -17.88
N GLU A 378 17.93 8.53 -18.05
CA GLU A 378 19.35 8.66 -18.38
C GLU A 378 20.26 8.10 -17.27
N GLU A 379 19.89 8.24 -15.99
CA GLU A 379 20.60 7.62 -14.87
C GLU A 379 20.52 6.08 -14.92
N VAL A 380 19.33 5.53 -15.21
CA VAL A 380 19.14 4.08 -15.40
C VAL A 380 19.97 3.60 -16.60
N ALA A 381 19.93 4.30 -17.73
CA ALA A 381 20.71 3.97 -18.92
C ALA A 381 22.22 4.00 -18.64
N ARG A 382 22.70 4.96 -17.85
CA ARG A 382 24.10 5.05 -17.43
C ARG A 382 24.52 3.82 -16.64
N TYR A 383 23.71 3.38 -15.67
CA TYR A 383 23.94 2.16 -14.92
C TYR A 383 24.05 0.93 -15.83
N LEU A 384 23.06 0.74 -16.70
CA LEU A 384 23.01 -0.39 -17.63
C LEU A 384 24.22 -0.40 -18.60
N SER A 385 24.78 0.77 -18.91
CA SER A 385 25.92 0.91 -19.83
C SER A 385 27.29 0.76 -19.18
N GLN A 386 27.47 1.15 -17.92
CA GLN A 386 28.80 1.23 -17.27
C GLN A 386 29.18 -0.06 -16.52
N GLU A 387 28.21 -0.75 -15.92
CA GLU A 387 28.45 -1.88 -15.01
C GLU A 387 28.44 -3.23 -15.75
N HIS A 388 29.43 -3.45 -16.63
CA HIS A 388 29.55 -4.64 -17.48
C HIS A 388 29.60 -5.97 -16.69
N GLY A 389 29.97 -5.93 -15.40
CA GLY A 389 29.97 -7.07 -14.50
C GLY A 389 28.58 -7.58 -14.12
N TYR A 390 27.50 -6.85 -14.40
CA TYR A 390 26.13 -7.24 -14.04
C TYR A 390 25.18 -7.29 -15.25
N SER A 391 25.64 -6.95 -16.45
CA SER A 391 24.82 -6.91 -17.68
C SER A 391 24.23 -8.27 -18.07
N HIS A 392 24.87 -9.37 -17.67
CA HIS A 392 24.39 -10.73 -17.92
C HIS A 392 23.18 -11.14 -17.05
N ARG A 393 22.87 -10.39 -15.98
CA ARG A 393 21.82 -10.74 -15.01
C ARG A 393 20.43 -10.23 -15.40
N HIS A 394 20.36 -9.19 -16.22
CA HIS A 394 19.10 -8.51 -16.57
C HIS A 394 18.37 -9.25 -17.70
N ARG A 395 17.40 -10.09 -17.34
CA ARG A 395 16.49 -10.73 -18.30
C ARG A 395 15.25 -9.90 -18.59
N ALA A 396 14.75 -9.15 -17.61
CA ALA A 396 13.51 -8.40 -17.73
C ALA A 396 13.61 -7.04 -17.02
N ILE A 397 13.25 -5.95 -17.70
CA ILE A 397 13.31 -4.58 -17.16
C ILE A 397 11.96 -3.89 -17.34
N GLY A 398 11.32 -3.50 -16.23
CA GLY A 398 10.08 -2.71 -16.23
C GLY A 398 10.34 -1.23 -15.91
N LEU A 399 9.88 -0.34 -16.77
CA LEU A 399 10.03 1.12 -16.71
C LEU A 399 8.68 1.83 -16.91
N GLN A 400 7.58 1.15 -16.60
CA GLN A 400 6.21 1.62 -16.84
C GLN A 400 5.84 2.85 -15.98
N HIS A 401 4.94 3.71 -16.46
CA HIS A 401 4.41 4.84 -15.68
C HIS A 401 5.48 5.77 -15.09
N ASN A 402 6.44 6.20 -15.92
CA ASN A 402 7.57 7.04 -15.49
C ASN A 402 7.64 8.39 -16.19
N ASP A 403 6.68 8.75 -17.04
CA ASP A 403 6.70 9.97 -17.86
C ASP A 403 7.98 10.10 -18.72
N ILE A 404 8.57 8.97 -19.15
CA ILE A 404 9.79 8.95 -19.98
C ILE A 404 9.46 9.47 -21.38
N GLY A 405 10.15 10.52 -21.82
CA GLY A 405 10.04 11.13 -23.13
C GLY A 405 10.98 10.51 -24.18
N PRO A 406 11.03 11.09 -25.39
CA PRO A 406 11.89 10.61 -26.47
C PRO A 406 13.39 10.64 -26.12
N ARG A 407 13.83 11.61 -25.30
CA ARG A 407 15.23 11.76 -24.91
C ARG A 407 15.68 10.64 -23.98
N GLY A 408 14.88 10.33 -22.95
CA GLY A 408 15.12 9.21 -22.06
C GLY A 408 15.00 7.87 -22.77
N ALA A 409 14.03 7.72 -23.68
CA ALA A 409 13.87 6.52 -24.50
C ALA A 409 15.10 6.23 -25.37
N ARG A 410 15.72 7.27 -25.95
CA ARG A 410 16.99 7.12 -26.69
C ARG A 410 18.11 6.59 -25.80
N ALA A 411 18.32 7.21 -24.63
CA ALA A 411 19.38 6.79 -23.72
C ALA A 411 19.19 5.33 -23.27
N LEU A 412 17.95 4.95 -22.94
CA LEU A 412 17.60 3.58 -22.59
C LEU A 412 17.81 2.63 -23.77
N ALA A 413 17.39 2.99 -24.98
CA ALA A 413 17.55 2.17 -26.17
C ALA A 413 19.02 1.82 -26.45
N GLU A 414 19.91 2.82 -26.35
CA GLU A 414 21.37 2.65 -26.52
C GLU A 414 21.97 1.72 -25.45
N ALA A 415 21.49 1.81 -24.21
CA ALA A 415 21.96 0.97 -23.11
C ALA A 415 21.42 -0.48 -23.20
N LEU A 416 20.11 -0.64 -23.43
CA LEU A 416 19.44 -1.94 -23.52
C LEU A 416 19.98 -2.78 -24.68
N ALA A 417 20.38 -2.14 -25.79
CA ALA A 417 20.96 -2.82 -26.96
C ALA A 417 22.27 -3.57 -26.66
N ARG A 418 22.92 -3.27 -25.52
CA ARG A 418 24.17 -3.91 -25.09
C ARG A 418 23.98 -5.03 -24.08
N LEU A 419 22.75 -5.30 -23.64
CA LEU A 419 22.46 -6.35 -22.67
C LEU A 419 22.35 -7.71 -23.40
N PRO A 420 23.21 -8.70 -23.08
CA PRO A 420 23.29 -9.94 -23.85
C PRO A 420 22.12 -10.90 -23.65
N ASN A 421 21.45 -10.84 -22.49
CA ASN A 421 20.42 -11.81 -22.07
C ASN A 421 19.04 -11.17 -21.84
N LEU A 422 18.80 -9.98 -22.40
CA LEU A 422 17.56 -9.26 -22.19
C LEU A 422 16.42 -9.91 -23.01
N ASP A 423 15.45 -10.48 -22.30
CA ASP A 423 14.29 -11.18 -22.86
C ASP A 423 13.06 -10.27 -22.90
N GLU A 424 12.91 -9.32 -21.96
CA GLU A 424 11.69 -8.52 -21.80
C GLU A 424 11.98 -7.06 -21.41
N VAL A 425 11.30 -6.13 -22.09
CA VAL A 425 11.32 -4.70 -21.78
C VAL A 425 9.90 -4.18 -21.73
N ALA A 426 9.52 -3.59 -20.60
CA ALA A 426 8.17 -3.09 -20.40
C ALA A 426 8.18 -1.59 -20.10
N MET A 427 7.64 -0.77 -21.00
CA MET A 427 7.63 0.70 -20.90
C MET A 427 6.22 1.30 -21.08
N TYR A 428 5.17 0.54 -20.75
CA TYR A 428 3.79 1.01 -20.81
C TYR A 428 3.58 2.39 -20.17
N SER A 429 2.72 3.20 -20.79
CA SER A 429 2.26 4.49 -20.29
C SER A 429 3.41 5.44 -19.91
N ASN A 430 4.25 5.72 -20.90
CA ASN A 430 5.24 6.79 -20.88
C ASN A 430 4.90 7.80 -22.00
N ARG A 431 5.83 8.69 -22.36
CA ARG A 431 5.67 9.70 -23.41
C ARG A 431 6.74 9.55 -24.48
N ILE A 432 7.07 8.30 -24.82
CA ILE A 432 8.21 7.94 -25.68
C ILE A 432 8.10 8.60 -27.07
N GLY A 433 6.88 8.70 -27.60
CA GLY A 433 6.59 9.31 -28.88
C GLY A 433 7.19 8.56 -30.08
N VAL A 434 6.95 9.10 -31.27
CA VAL A 434 7.43 8.54 -32.55
C VAL A 434 8.96 8.39 -32.57
N GLU A 435 9.70 9.41 -32.14
CA GLU A 435 11.16 9.39 -32.18
C GLU A 435 11.75 8.38 -31.19
N GLY A 436 11.20 8.29 -29.98
CA GLY A 436 11.63 7.27 -29.01
C GLY A 436 11.35 5.85 -29.51
N ALA A 437 10.23 5.62 -30.19
CA ALA A 437 9.92 4.33 -30.80
C ALA A 437 10.93 3.92 -31.89
N LYS A 438 11.42 4.87 -32.70
CA LYS A 438 12.47 4.62 -33.70
C LYS A 438 13.79 4.19 -33.05
N TRP A 439 14.16 4.79 -31.91
CA TRP A 439 15.33 4.37 -31.16
C TRP A 439 15.18 2.95 -30.62
N LEU A 440 14.02 2.63 -30.04
CA LEU A 440 13.71 1.30 -29.53
C LEU A 440 13.65 0.24 -30.64
N ALA A 441 13.23 0.61 -31.85
CA ALA A 441 13.36 -0.25 -33.03
C ALA A 441 14.83 -0.60 -33.34
N GLY A 442 15.76 0.34 -33.07
CA GLY A 442 17.20 0.05 -33.08
C GLY A 442 17.59 -1.01 -32.06
N THR A 443 17.08 -0.91 -30.82
CA THR A 443 17.29 -1.93 -29.78
C THR A 443 16.78 -3.29 -30.19
N VAL A 444 15.57 -3.38 -30.78
CA VAL A 444 15.01 -4.64 -31.30
C VAL A 444 15.95 -5.26 -32.35
N ARG A 445 16.55 -4.48 -33.25
CA ARG A 445 17.49 -5.02 -34.25
C ARG A 445 18.77 -5.58 -33.63
N SER A 446 19.28 -4.93 -32.58
CA SER A 446 20.56 -5.30 -31.95
C SER A 446 20.42 -6.41 -30.91
N CYS A 447 19.35 -6.39 -30.12
CA CYS A 447 19.13 -7.30 -29.00
C CYS A 447 18.43 -8.58 -29.46
N ARG A 448 19.21 -9.52 -30.00
CA ARG A 448 18.69 -10.77 -30.61
C ARG A 448 17.97 -11.71 -29.62
N THR A 449 18.10 -11.49 -28.32
CA THR A 449 17.45 -12.27 -27.26
C THR A 449 16.08 -11.72 -26.88
N LEU A 450 15.74 -10.47 -27.25
CA LEU A 450 14.49 -9.83 -26.87
C LEU A 450 13.28 -10.58 -27.41
N ARG A 451 12.36 -10.92 -26.51
CA ARG A 451 11.13 -11.68 -26.76
C ARG A 451 9.89 -10.83 -26.59
N VAL A 452 9.88 -9.92 -25.61
CA VAL A 452 8.73 -9.11 -25.23
C VAL A 452 9.12 -7.63 -25.19
N LEU A 453 8.36 -6.81 -25.91
CA LEU A 453 8.48 -5.36 -25.88
C LEU A 453 7.10 -4.74 -25.68
N ASP A 454 6.90 -4.14 -24.51
CA ASP A 454 5.67 -3.42 -24.18
C ASP A 454 5.86 -1.91 -24.28
N LEU A 455 5.18 -1.30 -25.25
CA LEU A 455 5.15 0.14 -25.51
C LEU A 455 3.72 0.68 -25.48
N GLY A 456 2.75 0.03 -24.83
CA GLY A 456 1.39 0.54 -24.79
C GLY A 456 1.31 1.96 -24.20
N GLY A 457 0.42 2.83 -24.69
CA GLY A 457 0.20 4.17 -24.09
C GLY A 457 1.34 5.16 -24.23
N ASN A 458 2.05 5.21 -25.37
CA ASN A 458 3.30 5.95 -25.55
C ASN A 458 3.33 6.94 -26.73
N ASP A 459 2.19 7.19 -27.38
CA ASP A 459 2.10 8.05 -28.58
C ASP A 459 3.07 7.64 -29.71
N VAL A 460 3.28 6.33 -29.90
CA VAL A 460 4.19 5.77 -30.91
C VAL A 460 3.83 6.20 -32.34
N GLY A 461 2.54 6.35 -32.65
CA GLY A 461 2.03 6.73 -33.96
C GLY A 461 2.39 5.77 -35.11
N ASP A 462 1.96 6.11 -36.33
CA ASP A 462 2.18 5.26 -37.52
C ASP A 462 3.66 5.07 -37.85
N ALA A 463 4.42 6.17 -37.89
CA ALA A 463 5.84 6.13 -38.25
C ALA A 463 6.68 5.33 -37.23
N GLY A 464 6.34 5.40 -35.93
CA GLY A 464 7.01 4.60 -34.91
C GLY A 464 6.63 3.13 -35.01
N CYS A 465 5.36 2.82 -35.28
CA CYS A 465 4.88 1.45 -35.51
C CYS A 465 5.57 0.80 -36.72
N ILE A 466 5.71 1.53 -37.83
CA ILE A 466 6.41 1.05 -39.02
C ILE A 466 7.88 0.76 -38.72
N ALA A 467 8.58 1.65 -37.99
CA ALA A 467 9.98 1.42 -37.62
C ALA A 467 10.16 0.15 -36.77
N LEU A 468 9.24 -0.10 -35.82
CA LEU A 468 9.23 -1.32 -35.01
C LEU A 468 8.89 -2.55 -35.86
N ALA A 469 7.92 -2.45 -36.77
CA ALA A 469 7.55 -3.52 -37.69
C ALA A 469 8.74 -3.96 -38.56
N GLU A 470 9.45 -3.00 -39.16
CA GLU A 470 10.67 -3.26 -39.94
C GLU A 470 11.77 -3.93 -39.10
N ALA A 471 11.93 -3.52 -37.83
CA ALA A 471 12.93 -4.10 -36.93
C ALA A 471 12.67 -5.58 -36.58
N ILE A 472 11.40 -6.02 -36.64
CA ILE A 472 10.99 -7.37 -36.26
C ILE A 472 11.17 -8.37 -37.42
N VAL A 473 11.21 -7.88 -38.67
CA VAL A 473 11.45 -8.74 -39.84
C VAL A 473 12.80 -9.44 -39.71
N GLY A 474 12.78 -10.77 -39.60
CA GLY A 474 13.99 -11.58 -39.43
C GLY A 474 14.57 -11.60 -38.00
N HIS A 475 13.88 -11.01 -37.01
CA HIS A 475 14.29 -11.10 -35.61
C HIS A 475 14.19 -12.56 -35.12
N PRO A 476 15.23 -13.13 -34.49
CA PRO A 476 15.25 -14.56 -34.20
C PRO A 476 14.38 -15.00 -33.03
N SER A 477 14.03 -14.08 -32.12
CA SER A 477 13.44 -14.42 -30.81
C SER A 477 12.20 -13.59 -30.44
N MET A 478 11.77 -12.65 -31.29
CA MET A 478 10.66 -11.74 -30.92
C MET A 478 9.34 -12.50 -30.92
N GLU A 479 8.60 -12.41 -29.82
CA GLU A 479 7.34 -13.15 -29.63
C GLU A 479 6.17 -12.21 -29.34
N GLU A 480 6.39 -11.08 -28.67
CA GLU A 480 5.34 -10.25 -28.10
C GLU A 480 5.61 -8.76 -28.29
N LEU A 481 4.64 -8.04 -28.86
CA LEU A 481 4.75 -6.60 -29.08
C LEU A 481 3.48 -5.88 -28.63
N HIS A 482 3.58 -5.04 -27.61
CA HIS A 482 2.44 -4.25 -27.13
C HIS A 482 2.50 -2.85 -27.70
N LEU A 483 1.46 -2.48 -28.44
CA LEU A 483 1.30 -1.20 -29.12
C LEU A 483 -0.10 -0.63 -28.91
N ASP A 484 -0.80 -1.06 -27.87
CA ASP A 484 -2.11 -0.52 -27.52
C ASP A 484 -2.05 0.97 -27.11
N HIS A 485 -3.13 1.71 -27.35
CA HIS A 485 -3.26 3.12 -26.96
C HIS A 485 -2.10 4.03 -27.44
N ASN A 486 -1.68 3.90 -28.69
CA ASN A 486 -0.50 4.59 -29.23
C ASN A 486 -0.78 5.57 -30.38
N GLY A 487 -2.06 5.85 -30.66
CA GLY A 487 -2.43 6.72 -31.78
C GLY A 487 -2.06 6.15 -33.15
N ILE A 488 -2.00 4.81 -33.27
CA ILE A 488 -1.70 4.13 -34.54
C ILE A 488 -2.93 4.21 -35.46
N GLY A 489 -2.67 4.56 -36.72
CA GLY A 489 -3.61 4.62 -37.82
C GLY A 489 -3.55 3.41 -38.74
N ILE A 490 -4.19 3.53 -39.90
CA ILE A 490 -4.27 2.45 -40.88
C ILE A 490 -2.90 2.15 -41.50
N ASP A 491 -2.07 3.17 -41.69
CA ASP A 491 -0.76 3.04 -42.34
C ASP A 491 0.21 2.25 -41.44
N GLY A 492 0.26 2.57 -40.15
CA GLY A 492 1.10 1.87 -39.18
C GLY A 492 0.68 0.42 -39.01
N ALA A 493 -0.62 0.16 -38.85
CA ALA A 493 -1.12 -1.21 -38.74
C ALA A 493 -0.97 -2.02 -40.04
N THR A 494 -1.03 -1.38 -41.21
CA THR A 494 -0.75 -2.04 -42.50
C THR A 494 0.73 -2.37 -42.64
N GLY A 495 1.63 -1.47 -42.23
CA GLY A 495 3.06 -1.72 -42.16
C GLY A 495 3.40 -2.89 -41.24
N LEU A 496 2.81 -2.93 -40.04
CA LEU A 496 2.95 -4.06 -39.11
C LEU A 496 2.43 -5.36 -39.70
N LEU A 497 1.26 -5.34 -40.34
CA LEU A 497 0.72 -6.52 -41.01
C LEU A 497 1.66 -7.04 -42.10
N GLY A 498 2.20 -6.15 -42.94
CA GLY A 498 3.15 -6.50 -43.98
C GLY A 498 4.42 -7.16 -43.40
N ALA A 499 4.99 -6.59 -42.35
CA ALA A 499 6.13 -7.19 -41.65
C ALA A 499 5.80 -8.57 -41.06
N MET A 500 4.61 -8.73 -40.50
CA MET A 500 4.15 -10.02 -39.97
C MET A 500 3.93 -11.07 -41.06
N GLN A 501 3.44 -10.68 -42.25
CA GLN A 501 3.33 -11.57 -43.41
C GLN A 501 4.70 -12.04 -43.92
N MET A 502 5.72 -11.17 -43.85
CA MET A 502 7.10 -11.54 -44.21
C MET A 502 7.76 -12.48 -43.21
N THR A 503 7.27 -12.52 -41.96
CA THR A 503 7.74 -13.43 -40.90
C THR A 503 6.86 -14.66 -40.73
N GLU A 504 5.78 -14.78 -41.50
CA GLU A 504 4.88 -15.93 -41.58
C GLU A 504 5.54 -17.08 -42.35
N ASP A 505 6.62 -17.67 -41.83
CA ASP A 505 7.32 -18.78 -42.51
C ASP A 505 7.06 -20.14 -41.86
N SER A 506 6.64 -21.10 -42.69
CA SER A 506 5.89 -22.31 -42.37
C SER A 506 6.73 -23.44 -41.76
N ARG A 507 7.96 -23.19 -41.30
CA ARG A 507 8.90 -24.28 -40.97
C ARG A 507 9.58 -24.23 -39.60
N LYS A 508 9.49 -23.16 -38.83
CA LYS A 508 9.86 -23.14 -37.39
C LYS A 508 9.09 -21.98 -36.76
N GLY A 509 8.31 -22.21 -35.69
CA GLY A 509 7.46 -21.20 -35.03
C GLY A 509 8.21 -19.97 -34.50
N ARG A 510 8.66 -19.11 -35.43
CA ARG A 510 9.44 -17.89 -35.25
C ARG A 510 8.63 -16.75 -35.87
N GLY A 511 8.49 -15.64 -35.15
CA GLY A 511 7.65 -14.50 -35.51
C GLY A 511 6.71 -14.11 -34.36
N LEU A 512 6.13 -12.90 -34.43
CA LEU A 512 5.24 -12.39 -33.38
C LEU A 512 4.06 -13.34 -33.15
N ARG A 513 3.89 -13.76 -31.91
CA ARG A 513 2.85 -14.66 -31.40
C ARG A 513 1.73 -13.88 -30.72
N ARG A 514 2.07 -12.76 -30.07
CA ARG A 514 1.14 -11.83 -29.43
C ARG A 514 1.43 -10.40 -29.87
N VAL A 515 0.37 -9.67 -30.19
CA VAL A 515 0.44 -8.28 -30.60
C VAL A 515 -0.74 -7.57 -29.96
N TRP A 516 -0.53 -6.48 -29.23
CA TRP A 516 -1.60 -5.66 -28.69
C TRP A 516 -1.74 -4.38 -29.53
N LEU A 517 -2.93 -4.14 -30.08
CA LEU A 517 -3.22 -2.94 -30.88
C LEU A 517 -4.52 -2.23 -30.43
N HIS A 518 -5.12 -2.65 -29.31
CA HIS A 518 -6.37 -2.05 -28.86
C HIS A 518 -6.20 -0.56 -28.48
N GLY A 519 -7.26 0.23 -28.56
CA GLY A 519 -7.19 1.66 -28.23
C GLY A 519 -6.54 2.54 -29.30
N ASN A 520 -6.15 1.98 -30.46
CA ASN A 520 -5.71 2.73 -31.63
C ASN A 520 -6.90 3.00 -32.56
N VAL A 521 -7.43 4.23 -32.52
CA VAL A 521 -8.70 4.61 -33.18
C VAL A 521 -8.65 4.45 -34.70
N GLY A 522 -7.48 4.60 -35.33
CA GLY A 522 -7.34 4.49 -36.78
C GLY A 522 -7.12 3.07 -37.30
N VAL A 523 -7.02 2.06 -36.41
CA VAL A 523 -6.88 0.65 -36.82
C VAL A 523 -8.27 0.02 -36.95
N SER A 524 -8.64 -0.36 -38.18
CA SER A 524 -9.92 -1.04 -38.42
C SER A 524 -9.94 -2.43 -37.76
N GLU A 525 -11.14 -2.87 -37.36
CA GLU A 525 -11.35 -4.22 -36.79
C GLU A 525 -10.86 -5.33 -37.72
N GLU A 526 -11.06 -5.15 -39.03
CA GLU A 526 -10.62 -6.10 -40.06
C GLU A 526 -9.09 -6.19 -40.10
N LEU A 527 -8.41 -5.03 -40.08
CA LEU A 527 -6.95 -4.98 -40.09
C LEU A 527 -6.38 -5.59 -38.81
N ASN A 528 -6.95 -5.24 -37.66
CA ASN A 528 -6.59 -5.81 -36.37
C ASN A 528 -6.79 -7.35 -36.35
N ALA A 529 -7.91 -7.83 -36.88
CA ALA A 529 -8.18 -9.27 -36.98
C ALA A 529 -7.17 -9.99 -37.87
N ARG A 530 -6.71 -9.37 -38.97
CA ARG A 530 -5.67 -9.94 -39.84
C ARG A 530 -4.31 -10.03 -39.14
N VAL A 531 -3.91 -8.97 -38.43
CA VAL A 531 -2.69 -8.95 -37.61
C VAL A 531 -2.73 -10.08 -36.57
N HIS A 532 -3.82 -10.17 -35.80
CA HIS A 532 -3.99 -11.22 -34.80
C HIS A 532 -4.15 -12.63 -35.39
N ALA A 533 -4.67 -12.77 -36.62
CA ALA A 533 -4.76 -14.07 -37.28
C ALA A 533 -3.36 -14.63 -37.60
N ILE A 534 -2.44 -13.79 -38.08
CA ILE A 534 -1.04 -14.19 -38.28
C ILE A 534 -0.38 -14.49 -36.93
N ALA A 535 -0.58 -13.63 -35.92
CA ALA A 535 -0.08 -13.86 -34.57
C ALA A 535 -0.57 -15.21 -34.00
N GLY A 536 -1.85 -15.50 -34.18
CA GLY A 536 -2.49 -16.75 -33.76
C GLY A 536 -1.99 -17.97 -34.54
N ARG A 537 -1.66 -17.85 -35.83
CA ARG A 537 -1.00 -18.93 -36.60
C ARG A 537 0.43 -19.18 -36.10
N ASN A 538 1.19 -18.12 -35.83
CA ASN A 538 2.53 -18.21 -35.24
C ASN A 538 2.49 -18.83 -33.83
N ALA A 539 1.44 -18.53 -33.05
CA ALA A 539 1.19 -19.16 -31.75
C ALA A 539 0.77 -20.63 -31.89
N GLY A 540 -0.14 -20.93 -32.82
CA GLY A 540 -0.72 -22.25 -33.09
C GLY A 540 0.24 -23.26 -33.73
N ALA A 541 1.31 -22.81 -34.39
CA ALA A 541 2.42 -23.67 -34.81
C ALA A 541 3.15 -24.34 -33.61
N ALA A 542 2.86 -23.90 -32.37
CA ALA A 542 3.28 -24.56 -31.13
C ALA A 542 2.15 -25.34 -30.42
N GLY A 543 1.06 -25.68 -31.12
CA GLY A 543 0.12 -26.72 -30.70
C GLY A 543 -0.92 -26.33 -29.63
N GLU A 544 -1.87 -25.45 -29.94
CA GLU A 544 -3.10 -25.30 -29.12
C GLU A 544 -4.36 -25.52 -29.97
N ARG A 545 -4.90 -26.75 -29.92
CA ARG A 545 -6.29 -27.06 -30.26
C ARG A 545 -7.14 -26.99 -28.98
N PRO A 546 -8.46 -26.74 -29.04
CA PRO A 546 -9.33 -26.82 -27.86
C PRO A 546 -9.24 -28.24 -27.27
N GLU A 547 -8.67 -28.36 -26.07
CA GLU A 547 -8.41 -29.64 -25.39
C GLU A 547 -9.72 -30.39 -25.11
N GLN A 548 -9.89 -31.57 -25.72
CA GLN A 548 -10.63 -32.66 -25.09
C GLN A 548 -9.70 -33.22 -24.01
N ILE A 549 -10.16 -33.29 -22.75
CA ILE A 549 -9.40 -34.03 -21.73
C ILE A 549 -9.39 -35.52 -22.15
N PRO A 550 -8.21 -36.15 -22.27
CA PRO A 550 -8.10 -37.61 -22.38
C PRO A 550 -8.85 -38.32 -21.24
N ARG A 551 -9.54 -39.42 -21.53
CA ARG A 551 -10.45 -40.10 -20.59
C ARG A 551 -9.78 -40.54 -19.27
N ASP A 552 -8.46 -40.74 -19.28
CA ASP A 552 -7.70 -41.24 -18.14
C ASP A 552 -7.41 -40.14 -17.07
N ASP A 553 -7.46 -38.86 -17.43
CA ASP A 553 -7.14 -37.74 -16.52
C ASP A 553 -8.27 -37.44 -15.52
N LEU A 554 -9.50 -37.89 -15.78
CA LEU A 554 -10.64 -37.63 -14.90
C LEU A 554 -10.69 -38.55 -13.69
N ALA A 555 -10.25 -39.80 -13.83
CA ALA A 555 -10.05 -40.68 -12.68
C ALA A 555 -8.92 -40.16 -11.78
N ALA A 556 -7.85 -39.63 -12.38
CA ALA A 556 -6.77 -38.96 -11.65
C ALA A 556 -7.26 -37.67 -10.95
N LEU A 557 -8.15 -36.91 -11.59
CA LEU A 557 -8.79 -35.73 -10.99
C LEU A 557 -9.69 -36.11 -9.81
N GLU A 558 -10.49 -37.17 -9.94
CA GLU A 558 -11.36 -37.66 -8.87
C GLU A 558 -10.56 -38.21 -7.69
N ALA A 559 -9.47 -38.95 -7.95
CA ALA A 559 -8.55 -39.40 -6.91
C ALA A 559 -7.88 -38.23 -6.18
N TRP A 560 -7.39 -37.22 -6.92
CA TRP A 560 -6.82 -36.01 -6.32
C TRP A 560 -7.84 -35.23 -5.50
N GLU A 561 -9.09 -35.11 -5.95
CA GLU A 561 -10.15 -34.46 -5.16
C GLU A 561 -10.44 -35.20 -3.85
N ASP A 562 -10.42 -36.53 -3.88
CA ASP A 562 -10.59 -37.36 -2.70
C ASP A 562 -9.39 -37.16 -1.73
N ASP A 563 -8.15 -37.11 -2.23
CA ASP A 563 -6.96 -36.79 -1.43
C ASP A 563 -7.02 -35.39 -0.80
N VAL A 564 -7.41 -34.38 -1.61
CA VAL A 564 -7.58 -32.99 -1.14
C VAL A 564 -8.70 -32.87 -0.12
N ALA A 565 -9.79 -33.63 -0.27
CA ALA A 565 -10.85 -33.65 0.72
C ALA A 565 -10.36 -34.16 2.08
N ILE A 566 -9.50 -35.19 2.09
CA ILE A 566 -8.87 -35.72 3.31
C ILE A 566 -7.91 -34.70 3.92
N GLU A 567 -7.05 -34.07 3.11
CA GLU A 567 -6.13 -33.02 3.56
C GLU A 567 -6.89 -31.81 4.12
N ALA A 568 -7.98 -31.41 3.46
CA ALA A 568 -8.85 -30.33 3.90
C ALA A 568 -9.52 -30.60 5.25
N GLU A 569 -9.86 -31.87 5.54
CA GLU A 569 -10.37 -32.27 6.85
C GLU A 569 -9.29 -32.17 7.94
N GLY A 570 -8.06 -32.57 7.64
CA GLY A 570 -6.91 -32.43 8.55
C GLY A 570 -6.57 -30.97 8.85
N GLU A 571 -6.45 -30.12 7.83
CA GLU A 571 -6.16 -28.69 8.00
C GLU A 571 -7.30 -27.95 8.71
N ALA A 572 -8.56 -28.25 8.38
CA ALA A 572 -9.73 -27.65 9.03
C ALA A 572 -9.80 -28.02 10.53
N ALA A 573 -9.43 -29.25 10.89
CA ALA A 573 -9.32 -29.69 12.28
C ALA A 573 -8.15 -29.01 13.02
N ALA A 574 -7.00 -28.83 12.35
CA ALA A 574 -5.81 -28.18 12.92
C ALA A 574 -5.97 -26.65 13.10
N ALA A 575 -6.79 -25.99 12.27
CA ALA A 575 -7.03 -24.55 12.34
C ALA A 575 -7.82 -24.07 13.58
N GLY A 576 -8.31 -25.00 14.42
CA GLY A 576 -8.91 -24.73 15.73
C GLY A 576 -10.35 -24.16 15.70
N GLY A 577 -11.26 -24.79 16.43
CA GLY A 577 -12.59 -24.23 16.74
C GLY A 577 -12.54 -23.52 18.09
N GLY A 578 -12.89 -22.24 18.14
CA GLY A 578 -13.11 -21.54 19.41
C GLY A 578 -14.23 -22.22 20.21
N SER A 579 -14.05 -22.39 21.53
CA SER A 579 -15.18 -22.74 22.40
C SER A 579 -16.01 -21.50 22.69
N LEU A 580 -17.33 -21.62 22.54
CA LEU A 580 -18.28 -20.68 23.13
C LEU A 580 -18.27 -20.85 24.68
N PRO A 581 -18.69 -19.83 25.44
CA PRO A 581 -18.99 -20.02 26.86
C PRO A 581 -20.00 -21.17 27.02
N GLY A 582 -19.63 -22.24 27.73
CA GLY A 582 -20.47 -23.42 27.92
C GLY A 582 -20.02 -24.70 27.18
N GLY A 583 -18.90 -24.70 26.46
CA GLY A 583 -18.24 -25.94 26.00
C GLY A 583 -18.80 -26.58 24.72
N PHE A 584 -19.66 -25.88 23.97
CA PHE A 584 -20.07 -26.32 22.62
C PHE A 584 -18.99 -25.95 21.58
N LYS A 585 -18.63 -26.92 20.72
CA LYS A 585 -17.78 -26.70 19.53
C LYS A 585 -18.67 -26.24 18.37
N GLU A 586 -18.37 -25.08 17.76
CA GLU A 586 -19.11 -24.58 16.59
C GLU A 586 -18.82 -25.43 15.33
N THR A 587 -19.78 -26.23 14.88
CA THR A 587 -19.70 -27.06 13.66
C THR A 587 -19.67 -26.22 12.37
N SER A 588 -20.26 -25.03 12.38
CA SER A 588 -20.36 -24.12 11.21
C SER A 588 -19.01 -23.55 10.77
N THR A 589 -18.08 -23.32 11.71
CA THR A 589 -16.73 -22.81 11.42
C THR A 589 -15.84 -23.89 10.81
N LEU A 590 -16.04 -25.14 11.23
CA LEU A 590 -15.34 -26.30 10.66
C LEU A 590 -15.74 -26.53 9.19
N PHE A 591 -17.03 -26.48 8.88
CA PHE A 591 -17.51 -26.59 7.51
C PHE A 591 -16.98 -25.45 6.62
N ALA A 592 -16.99 -24.21 7.12
CA ALA A 592 -16.42 -23.06 6.42
C ALA A 592 -14.92 -23.24 6.12
N ASN A 593 -14.16 -23.80 7.07
CA ASN A 593 -12.76 -24.15 6.89
C ASN A 593 -12.55 -25.24 5.84
N ARG A 594 -13.36 -26.31 5.84
CA ARG A 594 -13.29 -27.37 4.81
C ARG A 594 -13.51 -26.82 3.41
N VAL A 595 -14.54 -25.97 3.23
CA VAL A 595 -14.82 -25.30 1.95
C VAL A 595 -13.66 -24.39 1.51
N ALA A 596 -13.10 -23.62 2.45
CA ALA A 596 -11.98 -22.72 2.17
C ALA A 596 -10.70 -23.47 1.82
N THR A 597 -10.37 -24.56 2.52
CA THR A 597 -9.20 -25.38 2.23
C THR A 597 -9.33 -26.09 0.88
N ALA A 598 -10.49 -26.67 0.57
CA ALA A 598 -10.74 -27.26 -0.75
C ALA A 598 -10.53 -26.22 -1.87
N ALA A 599 -11.04 -25.00 -1.69
CA ALA A 599 -10.81 -23.90 -2.63
C ALA A 599 -9.33 -23.50 -2.72
N ALA A 600 -8.60 -23.48 -1.60
CA ALA A 600 -7.18 -23.15 -1.54
C ALA A 600 -6.30 -24.19 -2.25
N ALA A 601 -6.57 -25.48 -2.02
CA ALA A 601 -5.86 -26.59 -2.65
C ALA A 601 -6.08 -26.58 -4.17
N ALA A 602 -7.33 -26.39 -4.61
CA ALA A 602 -7.63 -26.25 -6.02
C ALA A 602 -6.99 -25.00 -6.65
N TYR A 603 -6.95 -23.87 -5.93
CA TYR A 603 -6.25 -22.67 -6.37
C TYR A 603 -4.74 -22.92 -6.58
N ARG A 604 -4.07 -23.59 -5.63
CA ARG A 604 -2.64 -23.95 -5.74
C ARG A 604 -2.38 -24.94 -6.88
N ARG A 605 -3.30 -25.89 -7.13
CA ARG A 605 -3.17 -26.88 -8.20
C ARG A 605 -3.31 -26.28 -9.60
N TRP A 606 -4.32 -25.44 -9.80
CA TRP A 606 -4.71 -24.95 -11.12
C TRP A 606 -4.10 -23.60 -11.50
N PHE A 607 -3.65 -22.83 -10.51
CA PHE A 607 -2.93 -21.58 -10.72
C PHE A 607 -1.62 -21.54 -9.92
N PRO A 608 -0.71 -22.52 -10.08
CA PRO A 608 0.48 -22.66 -9.24
C PRO A 608 1.40 -21.43 -9.30
N ASP A 609 1.67 -20.91 -10.51
CA ASP A 609 2.52 -19.73 -10.69
C ASP A 609 1.88 -18.50 -10.06
N HIS A 610 0.57 -18.32 -10.25
CA HIS A 610 -0.16 -17.19 -9.67
C HIS A 610 -0.22 -17.29 -8.15
N ALA A 611 -0.41 -18.48 -7.59
CA ALA A 611 -0.40 -18.73 -6.16
C ALA A 611 0.98 -18.43 -5.53
N ALA A 612 2.06 -18.85 -6.20
CA ALA A 612 3.43 -18.58 -5.77
C ALA A 612 3.76 -17.08 -5.81
N ASN A 613 3.43 -16.41 -6.93
CA ASN A 613 3.74 -15.00 -7.14
C ASN A 613 2.95 -14.07 -6.21
N THR A 614 1.70 -14.41 -5.90
CA THR A 614 0.84 -13.57 -5.04
C THR A 614 1.00 -13.89 -3.55
N ARG A 615 1.74 -14.93 -3.18
CA ARG A 615 1.98 -15.32 -1.77
C ARG A 615 0.71 -15.36 -0.90
N GLY A 616 -0.43 -15.70 -1.51
CA GLY A 616 -1.73 -15.78 -0.82
C GLY A 616 -2.49 -14.46 -0.65
N THR A 617 -2.03 -13.36 -1.25
CA THR A 617 -2.72 -12.05 -1.20
C THR A 617 -3.82 -11.89 -2.25
N ALA A 618 -3.86 -12.78 -3.25
CA ALA A 618 -4.83 -12.74 -4.34
C ALA A 618 -6.29 -12.84 -3.87
N VAL A 619 -7.17 -12.13 -4.59
CA VAL A 619 -8.61 -12.28 -4.44
C VAL A 619 -9.09 -13.45 -5.30
N ILE A 620 -9.58 -14.50 -4.64
CA ILE A 620 -10.05 -15.72 -5.29
C ILE A 620 -11.48 -16.03 -4.86
N ALA A 621 -12.21 -16.72 -5.72
CA ALA A 621 -13.52 -17.28 -5.42
C ALA A 621 -13.66 -18.68 -6.00
N ALA A 622 -14.43 -19.52 -5.32
CA ALA A 622 -14.69 -20.89 -5.73
C ALA A 622 -16.18 -21.23 -5.55
N ILE A 623 -16.73 -22.04 -6.46
CA ILE A 623 -18.02 -22.69 -6.24
C ILE A 623 -17.74 -24.16 -5.94
N VAL A 624 -18.19 -24.61 -4.77
CA VAL A 624 -17.92 -25.94 -4.22
C VAL A 624 -19.24 -26.67 -4.06
N ALA A 625 -19.32 -27.90 -4.57
CA ALA A 625 -20.42 -28.82 -4.31
C ALA A 625 -20.14 -29.64 -3.06
N HIS A 626 -21.17 -29.87 -2.27
CA HIS A 626 -21.15 -30.76 -1.13
C HIS A 626 -22.18 -31.87 -1.37
N GLU A 627 -21.70 -33.09 -1.57
CA GLU A 627 -22.52 -34.29 -1.68
C GLU A 627 -22.67 -34.90 -0.30
N ARG A 628 -23.90 -34.84 0.23
CA ARG A 628 -24.22 -35.27 1.59
C ARG A 628 -24.73 -36.72 1.59
N ASP A 629 -24.21 -37.53 2.49
CA ASP A 629 -24.76 -38.84 2.81
C ASP A 629 -26.08 -38.68 3.58
N ALA A 630 -27.10 -39.45 3.21
CA ALA A 630 -28.44 -39.36 3.80
C ALA A 630 -28.45 -39.58 5.32
N SER A 631 -27.44 -40.27 5.87
CA SER A 631 -27.28 -40.55 7.30
C SER A 631 -26.44 -39.52 8.07
N SER A 632 -25.76 -38.59 7.37
CA SER A 632 -24.83 -37.63 7.97
C SER A 632 -25.57 -36.44 8.62
N PRO A 633 -25.29 -36.10 9.90
CA PRO A 633 -25.69 -34.82 10.50
C PRO A 633 -25.14 -33.64 9.68
N PHE A 634 -25.84 -32.51 9.66
CA PHE A 634 -25.32 -31.31 9.01
C PHE A 634 -23.97 -30.93 9.67
N ASP A 635 -22.89 -30.89 8.88
CA ASP A 635 -21.53 -30.48 9.27
C ASP A 635 -20.68 -31.46 10.11
N ALA A 636 -20.90 -32.78 10.05
CA ALA A 636 -20.06 -33.76 10.75
C ALA A 636 -18.96 -34.38 9.84
N PRO A 637 -17.66 -34.17 10.10
CA PRO A 637 -16.57 -34.83 9.35
C PRO A 637 -16.61 -36.36 9.53
N GLY A 638 -16.16 -37.12 8.53
CA GLY A 638 -15.99 -38.57 8.65
C GLY A 638 -17.24 -39.45 8.42
N HIS A 639 -18.36 -38.86 7.99
CA HIS A 639 -19.61 -39.59 7.68
C HIS A 639 -19.85 -39.87 6.19
N GLY A 640 -18.82 -39.77 5.34
CA GLY A 640 -18.92 -40.03 3.90
C GLY A 640 -19.30 -38.82 3.03
N ASP A 641 -19.56 -37.66 3.64
CA ASP A 641 -19.83 -36.38 2.97
C ASP A 641 -18.60 -35.87 2.18
N ARG A 642 -18.78 -35.48 0.92
CA ARG A 642 -17.68 -35.06 0.02
C ARG A 642 -17.81 -33.63 -0.49
N LEU A 643 -16.70 -32.89 -0.48
CA LEU A 643 -16.58 -31.57 -1.13
C LEU A 643 -15.88 -31.68 -2.47
N ARG A 644 -16.44 -31.04 -3.51
CA ARG A 644 -15.84 -30.98 -4.86
C ARG A 644 -15.81 -29.54 -5.37
N VAL A 645 -14.65 -29.07 -5.81
CA VAL A 645 -14.51 -27.72 -6.38
C VAL A 645 -14.97 -27.74 -7.83
N LEU A 646 -16.12 -27.11 -8.11
CA LEU A 646 -16.70 -27.09 -9.46
C LEU A 646 -16.08 -26.02 -10.36
N SER A 647 -15.66 -24.90 -9.78
CA SER A 647 -15.08 -23.79 -10.53
C SER A 647 -14.31 -22.83 -9.63
N LEU A 648 -13.35 -22.13 -10.23
CA LEU A 648 -12.51 -21.13 -9.60
C LEU A 648 -12.42 -19.87 -10.46
N GLY A 649 -12.24 -18.73 -9.80
CA GLY A 649 -11.91 -17.45 -10.42
C GLY A 649 -10.93 -16.66 -9.56
N SER A 650 -10.01 -15.94 -10.21
CA SER A 650 -9.11 -14.97 -9.59
C SER A 650 -9.15 -13.67 -10.40
N GLY A 651 -9.37 -12.55 -9.72
CA GLY A 651 -9.36 -11.23 -10.35
C GLY A 651 -10.09 -10.16 -9.55
N THR A 652 -9.68 -8.91 -9.76
CA THR A 652 -10.15 -7.72 -9.01
C THR A 652 -10.59 -6.58 -9.93
N LYS A 653 -10.44 -6.76 -11.23
CA LYS A 653 -10.54 -5.68 -12.23
C LYS A 653 -11.86 -5.69 -12.96
N PHE A 654 -12.22 -4.51 -13.47
CA PHE A 654 -13.37 -4.30 -14.32
C PHE A 654 -12.90 -3.55 -15.56
N MET A 655 -13.54 -3.81 -16.70
CA MET A 655 -13.23 -3.14 -17.95
C MET A 655 -13.43 -1.62 -17.84
N PRO A 656 -12.38 -0.78 -18.00
CA PRO A 656 -12.52 0.67 -17.92
C PRO A 656 -13.54 1.23 -18.93
N ARG A 657 -14.13 2.39 -18.63
CA ARG A 657 -15.19 3.00 -19.46
C ARG A 657 -14.77 3.16 -20.93
N GLU A 658 -13.56 3.64 -21.16
CA GLU A 658 -13.03 3.89 -22.52
C GLU A 658 -12.86 2.59 -23.30
N VAL A 659 -12.36 1.55 -22.62
CA VAL A 659 -12.19 0.21 -23.19
C VAL A 659 -13.55 -0.45 -23.48
N ALA A 660 -14.52 -0.29 -22.58
CA ALA A 660 -15.88 -0.76 -22.79
C ALA A 660 -16.55 -0.02 -23.96
N ALA A 661 -16.36 1.30 -24.07
CA ALA A 661 -16.86 2.09 -25.20
C ALA A 661 -16.23 1.64 -26.52
N ALA A 662 -14.92 1.38 -26.54
CA ALA A 662 -14.22 0.84 -27.70
C ALA A 662 -14.72 -0.56 -28.10
N ALA A 663 -14.91 -1.46 -27.11
CA ALA A 663 -15.46 -2.79 -27.36
C ALA A 663 -16.91 -2.74 -27.89
N ALA A 664 -17.71 -1.77 -27.44
CA ALA A 664 -19.06 -1.54 -27.94
C ALA A 664 -19.06 -0.94 -29.36
N ALA A 665 -18.13 -0.03 -29.65
CA ALA A 665 -17.96 0.56 -30.98
C ALA A 665 -17.56 -0.48 -32.04
N GLY A 666 -16.79 -1.51 -31.66
CA GLY A 666 -16.49 -2.67 -32.52
C GLY A 666 -17.66 -3.64 -32.76
N GLY A 667 -18.88 -3.25 -32.39
CA GLY A 667 -20.11 -3.97 -32.67
C GLY A 667 -20.41 -5.12 -31.71
N ALA A 668 -21.60 -5.71 -31.88
CA ALA A 668 -22.14 -6.72 -30.95
C ALA A 668 -21.24 -7.95 -30.78
N ARG A 669 -20.55 -8.38 -31.84
CA ARG A 669 -19.65 -9.55 -31.80
C ARG A 669 -18.45 -9.30 -30.89
N ARG A 670 -17.78 -8.15 -31.02
CA ARG A 670 -16.64 -7.77 -30.16
C ARG A 670 -17.08 -7.54 -28.72
N TRP A 671 -18.21 -6.88 -28.53
CA TRP A 671 -18.79 -6.68 -27.21
C TRP A 671 -19.06 -8.00 -26.47
N GLU A 672 -19.50 -9.04 -27.17
CA GLU A 672 -19.77 -10.35 -26.59
C GLU A 672 -18.51 -11.19 -26.36
N SER A 673 -17.43 -10.97 -27.12
CA SER A 673 -16.19 -11.74 -27.03
C SER A 673 -15.27 -11.31 -25.88
N VAL A 674 -15.53 -10.17 -25.23
CA VAL A 674 -14.73 -9.69 -24.09
C VAL A 674 -15.42 -9.90 -22.73
N VAL A 675 -14.62 -10.06 -21.69
CA VAL A 675 -15.05 -10.19 -20.30
C VAL A 675 -15.15 -8.81 -19.66
N HIS A 676 -16.37 -8.31 -19.52
CA HIS A 676 -16.60 -6.98 -18.93
C HIS A 676 -16.26 -6.87 -17.44
N ASP A 677 -16.33 -7.99 -16.72
CA ASP A 677 -16.23 -8.02 -15.27
C ASP A 677 -15.39 -9.22 -14.85
N SER A 678 -14.21 -8.93 -14.31
CA SER A 678 -13.18 -9.91 -13.97
C SER A 678 -13.04 -10.09 -12.46
N HIS A 679 -14.04 -9.69 -11.67
CA HIS A 679 -14.08 -10.04 -10.25
C HIS A 679 -14.14 -11.55 -10.06
N ALA A 680 -13.40 -12.06 -9.08
CA ALA A 680 -13.26 -13.48 -8.80
C ALA A 680 -14.60 -14.23 -8.73
N GLU A 681 -15.61 -13.69 -8.03
CA GLU A 681 -16.93 -14.34 -7.89
C GLU A 681 -17.67 -14.43 -9.24
N VAL A 682 -17.49 -13.43 -10.10
CA VAL A 682 -18.10 -13.38 -11.44
C VAL A 682 -17.43 -14.38 -12.37
N LEU A 683 -16.11 -14.51 -12.28
CA LEU A 683 -15.32 -15.47 -13.05
C LEU A 683 -15.61 -16.91 -12.62
N ALA A 684 -15.64 -17.19 -11.31
CA ALA A 684 -16.02 -18.49 -10.77
C ALA A 684 -17.42 -18.90 -11.26
N ARG A 685 -18.42 -18.00 -11.18
CA ARG A 685 -19.75 -18.27 -11.73
C ARG A 685 -19.74 -18.54 -13.23
N ARG A 686 -19.01 -17.76 -14.02
CA ARG A 686 -18.96 -17.97 -15.48
C ARG A 686 -18.31 -19.31 -15.82
N ALA A 687 -17.26 -19.70 -15.11
CA ALA A 687 -16.64 -21.01 -15.21
C ALA A 687 -17.61 -22.14 -14.82
N PHE A 688 -18.39 -21.98 -13.76
CA PHE A 688 -19.46 -22.92 -13.38
C PHE A 688 -20.46 -23.14 -14.51
N LEU A 689 -20.92 -22.08 -15.19
CA LEU A 689 -21.83 -22.22 -16.33
C LEU A 689 -21.22 -23.05 -17.47
N ARG A 690 -19.91 -22.92 -17.72
CA ARG A 690 -19.21 -23.73 -18.74
C ARG A 690 -19.24 -25.21 -18.37
N MET A 691 -19.00 -25.53 -17.11
CA MET A 691 -19.07 -26.91 -16.61
C MET A 691 -20.48 -27.49 -16.80
N CYS A 692 -21.54 -26.76 -16.42
CA CYS A 692 -22.91 -27.21 -16.64
C CYS A 692 -23.24 -27.46 -18.12
N TYR A 693 -22.84 -26.56 -19.04
CA TYR A 693 -23.09 -26.79 -20.46
C TYR A 693 -22.33 -28.00 -21.01
N ARG A 694 -21.12 -28.26 -20.52
CA ARG A 694 -20.34 -29.46 -20.88
C ARG A 694 -21.05 -30.72 -20.41
N GLU A 695 -21.50 -30.74 -19.15
CA GLU A 695 -22.21 -31.89 -18.59
C GLU A 695 -23.53 -32.18 -19.34
N ILE A 696 -24.30 -31.14 -19.70
CA ILE A 696 -25.51 -31.28 -20.52
C ILE A 696 -25.18 -31.86 -21.89
N LEU A 697 -24.11 -31.39 -22.54
CA LEU A 697 -23.66 -31.93 -23.82
C LEU A 697 -23.29 -33.43 -23.72
N ASP A 698 -22.62 -33.83 -22.64
CA ASP A 698 -22.24 -35.21 -22.39
C ASP A 698 -23.46 -36.10 -22.14
N ILE A 699 -24.47 -35.59 -21.39
CA ILE A 699 -25.73 -36.31 -21.18
C ILE A 699 -26.52 -36.43 -22.48
N ALA A 700 -26.64 -35.35 -23.25
CA ALA A 700 -27.46 -35.26 -24.46
C ALA A 700 -26.99 -36.24 -25.53
N ARG A 701 -25.68 -36.34 -25.74
CA ARG A 701 -25.09 -37.14 -26.82
C ARG A 701 -25.12 -38.65 -26.58
N GLU A 702 -25.51 -39.10 -25.38
CA GLU A 702 -25.38 -40.50 -24.90
C GLU A 702 -23.95 -41.08 -24.98
N THR A 703 -23.02 -40.34 -25.57
CA THR A 703 -21.61 -40.35 -25.25
C THR A 703 -21.49 -39.89 -23.81
N SER A 704 -21.62 -40.83 -22.89
CA SER A 704 -20.68 -40.75 -21.79
C SER A 704 -19.30 -40.74 -22.46
N THR A 705 -18.47 -39.73 -22.22
CA THR A 705 -17.02 -39.90 -22.37
C THR A 705 -16.48 -41.05 -21.48
N TYR A 706 -17.35 -41.76 -20.74
CA TYR A 706 -17.09 -42.78 -19.74
C TYR A 706 -18.07 -43.96 -19.82
N LYS A 707 -18.31 -44.52 -21.01
CA LYS A 707 -18.75 -45.93 -21.08
C LYS A 707 -17.51 -46.77 -21.35
N VAL A 708 -16.84 -47.15 -20.26
CA VAL A 708 -16.00 -48.36 -20.24
C VAL A 708 -16.89 -49.44 -19.63
N ALA A 709 -17.02 -50.58 -20.30
CA ALA A 709 -17.73 -51.72 -19.74
C ALA A 709 -17.06 -52.09 -18.39
N GLY A 710 -17.78 -51.89 -17.28
CA GLY A 710 -17.29 -52.18 -15.92
C GLY A 710 -16.74 -51.00 -15.10
N ALA A 711 -16.67 -49.77 -15.62
CA ALA A 711 -16.28 -48.60 -14.82
C ALA A 711 -17.50 -47.86 -14.24
N ALA A 712 -17.38 -47.34 -13.01
CA ALA A 712 -18.37 -46.47 -12.40
C ALA A 712 -18.58 -45.21 -13.26
N ALA A 713 -19.83 -44.74 -13.39
CA ALA A 713 -20.13 -43.50 -14.10
C ALA A 713 -19.43 -42.31 -13.39
N PRO A 714 -18.90 -41.33 -14.15
CA PRO A 714 -18.23 -40.15 -13.59
C PRO A 714 -19.21 -39.35 -12.72
N TRP A 715 -18.66 -38.64 -11.74
CA TRP A 715 -19.49 -37.79 -10.91
C TRP A 715 -20.12 -36.63 -11.71
N ARG A 716 -21.41 -36.39 -11.47
CA ARG A 716 -22.24 -35.40 -12.18
C ARG A 716 -22.94 -34.47 -11.18
N LEU A 717 -23.16 -33.22 -11.55
CA LEU A 717 -23.97 -32.26 -10.79
C LEU A 717 -25.45 -32.32 -11.25
N LEU A 718 -25.67 -32.45 -12.55
CA LEU A 718 -26.97 -32.36 -13.19
C LEU A 718 -27.49 -33.74 -13.61
N GLU A 719 -28.79 -33.91 -13.48
CA GLU A 719 -29.53 -35.08 -13.99
C GLU A 719 -30.76 -34.63 -14.79
N PRO A 720 -31.26 -35.46 -15.72
CA PRO A 720 -32.55 -35.28 -16.34
C PRO A 720 -33.68 -35.10 -15.31
N ALA A 721 -34.53 -34.09 -15.48
CA ALA A 721 -35.66 -33.82 -14.57
C ALA A 721 -36.89 -34.72 -14.82
N GLY A 722 -36.74 -35.82 -15.57
CA GLY A 722 -37.83 -36.72 -15.95
C GLY A 722 -38.93 -36.02 -16.75
N HIS A 723 -40.20 -36.27 -16.41
CA HIS A 723 -41.37 -35.74 -17.12
C HIS A 723 -41.52 -34.21 -17.09
N ALA A 724 -40.76 -33.49 -16.24
CA ALA A 724 -40.79 -32.03 -16.17
C ALA A 724 -40.00 -31.35 -17.32
N GLY A 725 -39.22 -32.12 -18.08
CA GLY A 725 -38.36 -31.61 -19.15
C GLY A 725 -37.12 -30.87 -18.63
N GLY A 726 -36.01 -30.95 -19.39
CA GLY A 726 -34.74 -30.33 -19.02
C GLY A 726 -33.98 -31.05 -17.91
N PHE A 727 -33.21 -30.28 -17.13
CA PHE A 727 -32.25 -30.76 -16.15
C PHE A 727 -32.49 -30.15 -14.77
N GLN A 728 -32.10 -30.90 -13.73
CA GLN A 728 -32.08 -30.44 -12.34
C GLN A 728 -30.76 -30.81 -11.67
N MET A 729 -30.44 -30.15 -10.56
CA MET A 729 -29.34 -30.59 -9.70
C MET A 729 -29.72 -31.92 -9.04
N ARG A 730 -28.77 -32.86 -9.01
CA ARG A 730 -28.98 -34.15 -8.33
C ARG A 730 -29.40 -33.94 -6.87
N PRO A 731 -30.38 -34.72 -6.36
CA PRO A 731 -30.74 -34.71 -4.95
C PRO A 731 -29.53 -35.02 -4.05
N GLY A 732 -29.49 -34.41 -2.87
CA GLY A 732 -28.40 -34.62 -1.90
C GLY A 732 -27.15 -33.76 -2.12
N ILE A 733 -27.12 -32.93 -3.17
CA ILE A 733 -26.04 -31.96 -3.39
C ILE A 733 -26.44 -30.57 -2.90
N THR A 734 -25.52 -29.89 -2.24
CA THR A 734 -25.62 -28.46 -1.88
C THR A 734 -24.47 -27.66 -2.49
N LEU A 735 -24.69 -26.37 -2.75
CA LEU A 735 -23.71 -25.49 -3.40
C LEU A 735 -23.20 -24.41 -2.43
N HIS A 736 -21.91 -24.16 -2.44
CA HIS A 736 -21.24 -23.25 -1.52
C HIS A 736 -20.32 -22.30 -2.28
N LEU A 737 -20.45 -21.00 -2.02
CA LEU A 737 -19.56 -19.99 -2.58
C LEU A 737 -18.47 -19.66 -1.57
N TYR A 738 -17.21 -19.86 -1.92
CA TYR A 738 -16.06 -19.32 -1.18
C TYR A 738 -15.57 -18.04 -1.85
N VAL A 739 -15.25 -17.02 -1.04
CA VAL A 739 -14.56 -15.80 -1.49
C VAL A 739 -13.49 -15.42 -0.46
N SER A 740 -12.25 -15.16 -0.89
CA SER A 740 -11.16 -14.87 0.05
C SER A 740 -11.31 -13.53 0.80
N THR A 741 -12.08 -12.58 0.24
CA THR A 741 -12.43 -11.30 0.87
C THR A 741 -13.93 -11.02 0.72
N ALA A 742 -14.51 -10.24 1.63
CA ALA A 742 -15.90 -9.82 1.54
C ALA A 742 -16.21 -9.16 0.17
N PRO A 743 -17.32 -9.55 -0.50
CA PRO A 743 -17.72 -8.98 -1.78
C PRO A 743 -17.89 -7.46 -1.75
N CYS A 744 -17.60 -6.79 -2.86
CA CYS A 744 -17.80 -5.35 -2.96
C CYS A 744 -19.31 -4.97 -2.90
N GLY A 745 -19.60 -3.79 -2.34
CA GLY A 745 -20.97 -3.28 -2.15
C GLY A 745 -21.41 -3.36 -0.69
N SER A 746 -22.66 -3.79 -0.44
CA SER A 746 -23.27 -3.81 0.90
C SER A 746 -22.59 -4.75 1.91
N CYS A 747 -21.77 -5.69 1.42
CA CYS A 747 -20.98 -6.60 2.27
C CYS A 747 -19.66 -5.98 2.77
N SER A 748 -19.28 -4.79 2.30
CA SER A 748 -18.00 -4.17 2.64
C SER A 748 -17.98 -3.56 4.06
N MET A 749 -16.85 -3.70 4.76
CA MET A 749 -16.60 -3.10 6.09
C MET A 749 -15.84 -1.77 5.95
N PRO A 750 -16.22 -0.68 6.65
CA PRO A 750 -15.49 0.58 6.62
C PRO A 750 -14.12 0.46 7.29
N ALA A 751 -13.16 1.30 6.87
CA ALA A 751 -11.90 1.44 7.58
C ALA A 751 -12.15 2.10 8.94
N MET A 752 -11.70 1.48 10.03
CA MET A 752 -11.73 2.07 11.37
C MET A 752 -10.93 3.37 11.36
N ALA A 753 -11.62 4.50 11.52
CA ALA A 753 -10.97 5.79 11.72
C ALA A 753 -10.51 5.86 13.19
N GLY A 754 -9.19 5.79 13.41
CA GLY A 754 -8.57 6.13 14.69
C GLY A 754 -8.64 5.04 15.77
N GLY A 755 -7.53 4.31 15.95
CA GLY A 755 -6.86 4.08 17.25
C GLY A 755 -7.60 3.58 18.50
N ALA A 756 -8.88 3.20 18.48
CA ALA A 756 -9.56 2.66 19.64
C ALA A 756 -9.79 1.15 19.47
N SER A 757 -8.94 0.34 20.11
CA SER A 757 -9.23 -1.07 20.38
C SER A 757 -10.37 -1.14 21.39
N ASN A 758 -11.56 -1.56 20.97
CA ASN A 758 -12.53 -2.14 21.91
C ASN A 758 -12.46 -3.66 21.76
N PRO A 759 -11.86 -4.40 22.72
CA PRO A 759 -11.75 -5.85 22.66
C PRO A 759 -13.07 -6.59 22.96
N ASP A 760 -14.14 -5.89 23.36
CA ASP A 760 -15.39 -6.50 23.86
C ASP A 760 -16.58 -6.51 22.87
N ALA A 761 -16.35 -6.38 21.56
CA ALA A 761 -17.39 -6.69 20.56
C ALA A 761 -17.53 -8.22 20.43
N SER A 762 -18.06 -8.84 21.48
CA SER A 762 -18.23 -10.28 21.64
C SER A 762 -19.05 -10.91 20.50
N PHE A 763 -18.55 -12.06 20.06
CA PHE A 763 -19.17 -12.99 19.12
C PHE A 763 -20.44 -13.55 19.76
N ALA A 764 -21.62 -13.19 19.24
CA ALA A 764 -22.87 -13.86 19.54
C ALA A 764 -23.66 -14.04 18.24
N MET A 765 -23.79 -15.28 17.78
CA MET A 765 -24.71 -15.68 16.73
C MET A 765 -26.13 -15.60 17.32
N ARG A 766 -26.90 -14.57 16.97
CA ARG A 766 -28.32 -14.48 17.34
C ARG A 766 -29.18 -15.17 16.28
N ASP A 767 -30.23 -15.85 16.74
CA ASP A 767 -31.26 -16.39 15.85
C ASP A 767 -32.03 -15.22 15.20
N VAL A 768 -32.33 -15.32 13.91
CA VAL A 768 -32.84 -14.18 13.11
C VAL A 768 -34.27 -13.82 13.49
N ASP A 769 -35.00 -14.73 14.13
CA ASP A 769 -36.37 -14.49 14.59
C ASP A 769 -36.41 -13.61 15.86
N ASP A 770 -35.27 -13.40 16.54
CA ASP A 770 -35.17 -12.65 17.80
C ASP A 770 -34.62 -11.22 17.64
N VAL A 771 -34.24 -10.79 16.42
CA VAL A 771 -33.68 -9.45 16.17
C VAL A 771 -34.68 -8.61 15.38
N THR A 772 -35.11 -7.50 15.97
CA THR A 772 -36.10 -6.63 15.32
C THR A 772 -35.51 -5.95 14.07
N TRP A 773 -36.32 -5.80 13.01
CA TRP A 773 -35.89 -5.18 11.73
C TRP A 773 -35.23 -3.79 11.90
N ASN A 774 -35.56 -3.04 12.95
CA ASN A 774 -34.99 -1.73 13.25
C ASN A 774 -33.58 -1.81 13.88
N GLU A 775 -33.24 -2.88 14.61
CA GLU A 775 -31.91 -3.05 15.22
C GLU A 775 -30.83 -3.45 14.19
N LEU A 776 -31.21 -4.18 13.14
CA LEU A 776 -30.34 -4.46 11.97
C LEU A 776 -29.92 -3.17 11.22
N TRP A 777 -30.65 -2.07 11.40
CA TRP A 777 -30.46 -0.82 10.65
C TRP A 777 -30.08 0.40 11.50
N SER A 778 -30.37 0.42 12.81
CA SER A 778 -30.07 1.57 13.69
C SER A 778 -28.56 1.87 13.82
N GLY A 779 -27.70 0.87 13.60
CA GLY A 779 -26.24 1.07 13.47
C GLY A 779 -25.77 1.63 12.12
N VAL A 780 -26.65 1.71 11.12
CA VAL A 780 -26.36 2.19 9.76
C VAL A 780 -26.83 3.65 9.56
N ALA A 781 -27.77 4.13 10.36
CA ALA A 781 -28.68 5.19 9.93
C ALA A 781 -28.35 6.66 10.27
N ALA A 782 -27.20 7.04 10.86
CA ALA A 782 -27.07 8.46 11.28
C ALA A 782 -25.73 9.20 11.08
N ARG A 783 -24.58 8.55 10.85
CA ARG A 783 -23.29 9.31 10.79
C ARG A 783 -22.25 8.87 9.74
N HIS A 784 -22.51 7.82 8.95
CA HIS A 784 -21.41 7.15 8.21
C HIS A 784 -21.54 7.10 6.68
N GLU A 785 -22.60 7.64 6.07
CA GLU A 785 -22.64 7.83 4.60
C GLU A 785 -21.71 8.95 4.11
N ALA A 786 -21.37 9.92 4.97
CA ALA A 786 -20.54 11.07 4.60
C ALA A 786 -19.01 10.80 4.62
N GLY A 787 -18.54 9.80 5.36
CA GLY A 787 -17.10 9.59 5.63
C GLY A 787 -16.37 8.63 4.68
N VAL A 788 -17.09 7.83 3.89
CA VAL A 788 -16.49 6.81 2.99
C VAL A 788 -16.16 7.40 1.60
N PHE A 789 -16.64 8.61 1.29
CA PHE A 789 -16.49 9.24 -0.03
C PHE A 789 -16.09 10.74 -0.01
N ALA A 790 -15.46 11.25 1.06
CA ALA A 790 -14.88 12.59 1.07
C ALA A 790 -13.33 12.56 0.95
N PRO A 791 -12.69 13.45 0.16
CA PRO A 791 -11.37 13.25 -0.42
C PRO A 791 -10.25 14.00 0.31
N SER A 792 -9.10 13.34 0.54
CA SER A 792 -7.84 14.03 0.86
C SER A 792 -6.61 13.43 0.16
N LYS A 793 -6.79 12.59 -0.87
CA LYS A 793 -5.69 12.13 -1.75
C LYS A 793 -6.16 12.16 -3.21
N PRO A 794 -5.33 12.64 -4.15
CA PRO A 794 -5.66 12.61 -5.57
C PRO A 794 -5.78 11.15 -6.01
N ALA A 795 -6.98 10.78 -6.47
CA ALA A 795 -7.38 9.41 -6.74
C ALA A 795 -6.90 8.96 -8.13
N THR A 796 -6.06 7.93 -8.21
CA THR A 796 -5.65 7.28 -9.47
C THR A 796 -6.64 6.19 -9.95
N THR A 797 -7.90 6.27 -9.54
CA THR A 797 -9.01 5.54 -10.18
C THR A 797 -10.23 6.43 -10.13
N VAL A 798 -10.63 7.00 -11.28
CA VAL A 798 -11.87 7.77 -11.40
C VAL A 798 -13.05 6.81 -11.21
N LYS A 799 -13.44 6.59 -9.96
CA LYS A 799 -14.78 6.13 -9.60
C LYS A 799 -15.72 7.33 -9.67
N GLY A 800 -16.38 7.47 -10.81
CA GLY A 800 -17.67 8.14 -10.98
C GLY A 800 -17.86 9.52 -10.34
N ALA A 801 -17.44 10.57 -11.04
CA ALA A 801 -18.08 11.88 -10.96
C ALA A 801 -18.51 12.29 -12.37
N ALA A 802 -19.80 12.15 -12.68
CA ALA A 802 -20.39 12.87 -13.81
C ALA A 802 -20.50 14.34 -13.37
N GLY A 803 -19.66 15.20 -13.95
CA GLY A 803 -19.91 16.64 -13.97
C GLY A 803 -21.24 16.90 -14.68
N ARG A 804 -22.02 17.85 -14.15
CA ARG A 804 -23.26 18.29 -14.78
C ARG A 804 -22.92 18.85 -16.17
N GLY A 805 -23.28 18.17 -17.26
CA GLY A 805 -23.27 18.81 -18.57
C GLY A 805 -23.03 17.99 -19.84
N GLU A 806 -22.68 16.69 -19.82
CA GLU A 806 -22.35 15.98 -21.08
C GLU A 806 -22.88 14.54 -21.17
N GLN A 807 -22.98 14.07 -22.42
CA GLN A 807 -23.70 12.93 -23.02
C GLN A 807 -23.83 11.62 -22.20
N ALA A 808 -24.88 10.85 -22.54
CA ALA A 808 -25.25 9.58 -21.92
C ALA A 808 -24.04 8.62 -21.69
N PRO A 809 -23.92 7.97 -20.51
CA PRO A 809 -22.77 7.10 -20.23
C PRO A 809 -22.76 5.83 -21.09
N ALA A 810 -21.57 5.37 -21.45
CA ALA A 810 -21.38 4.11 -22.18
C ALA A 810 -21.78 2.87 -21.31
N PRO A 811 -22.20 1.75 -21.94
CA PRO A 811 -22.52 0.51 -21.23
C PRO A 811 -21.32 -0.01 -20.41
N GLY A 812 -21.55 -0.45 -19.17
CA GLY A 812 -20.53 -1.11 -18.33
C GLY A 812 -20.06 -0.34 -17.10
N VAL A 813 -20.46 0.91 -16.87
CA VAL A 813 -20.00 1.68 -15.70
C VAL A 813 -20.66 1.19 -14.39
N VAL A 814 -19.85 0.99 -13.35
CA VAL A 814 -20.34 0.79 -11.96
C VAL A 814 -20.73 2.15 -11.40
N PHE A 815 -22.02 2.38 -11.18
CA PHE A 815 -22.51 3.61 -10.56
C PHE A 815 -22.43 3.51 -9.02
N ALA A 816 -21.88 4.55 -8.38
CA ALA A 816 -21.87 4.67 -6.93
C ALA A 816 -23.28 4.87 -6.33
N ARG A 817 -24.25 5.36 -7.14
CA ARG A 817 -25.66 5.54 -6.74
C ARG A 817 -26.58 4.92 -7.78
N LEU A 818 -27.50 4.07 -7.34
CA LEU A 818 -28.39 3.30 -8.22
C LEU A 818 -29.36 4.18 -9.03
N ARG A 819 -29.67 5.40 -8.56
CA ARG A 819 -30.49 6.40 -9.30
C ARG A 819 -29.87 6.85 -10.62
N ASP A 820 -28.54 6.82 -10.72
CA ASP A 820 -27.81 7.23 -11.93
C ASP A 820 -27.79 6.10 -12.98
N ALA A 821 -28.22 4.89 -12.59
CA ALA A 821 -28.26 3.67 -13.40
C ALA A 821 -29.65 3.38 -14.03
N GLU A 822 -30.69 4.13 -13.63
CA GLU A 822 -32.11 3.83 -13.94
C GLU A 822 -32.48 3.99 -15.43
N LYS A 823 -31.59 4.58 -16.26
CA LYS A 823 -31.84 4.88 -17.69
C LYS A 823 -30.70 4.48 -18.65
N VAL A 824 -29.72 3.69 -18.21
CA VAL A 824 -28.52 3.35 -19.01
C VAL A 824 -28.48 1.84 -19.31
N PRO A 825 -28.54 1.40 -20.57
CA PRO A 825 -28.34 0.00 -20.93
C PRO A 825 -26.92 -0.47 -20.54
N GLY A 826 -26.79 -1.56 -19.77
CA GLY A 826 -25.49 -2.19 -19.46
C GLY A 826 -24.88 -1.90 -18.07
N VAL A 827 -25.68 -1.50 -17.08
CA VAL A 827 -25.25 -1.29 -15.69
C VAL A 827 -24.60 -2.54 -15.08
N THR A 828 -23.47 -2.38 -14.39
CA THR A 828 -22.87 -3.43 -13.58
C THR A 828 -23.19 -3.24 -12.10
N LEU A 829 -23.95 -4.21 -11.56
CA LEU A 829 -24.29 -4.33 -10.15
C LEU A 829 -23.01 -4.61 -9.32
N SER A 830 -22.99 -4.22 -8.03
CA SER A 830 -21.90 -4.62 -7.13
C SER A 830 -21.85 -6.16 -6.97
N CYS A 831 -20.72 -6.74 -6.54
CA CYS A 831 -20.63 -8.20 -6.39
C CYS A 831 -21.69 -8.74 -5.40
N SER A 832 -21.93 -8.04 -4.29
CA SER A 832 -23.02 -8.38 -3.36
C SER A 832 -24.42 -8.36 -4.00
N ASP A 833 -24.74 -7.34 -4.80
CA ASP A 833 -26.00 -7.27 -5.55
C ASP A 833 -26.12 -8.39 -6.60
N LYS A 834 -25.01 -8.77 -7.25
CA LYS A 834 -24.98 -9.90 -8.20
C LYS A 834 -25.26 -11.21 -7.48
N ILE A 835 -24.63 -11.46 -6.33
CA ILE A 835 -24.85 -12.66 -5.51
C ILE A 835 -26.30 -12.71 -5.03
N SER A 836 -26.86 -11.60 -4.55
CA SER A 836 -28.28 -11.48 -4.21
C SER A 836 -29.21 -11.86 -5.36
N ARG A 837 -28.90 -11.43 -6.58
CA ARG A 837 -29.64 -11.85 -7.77
C ARG A 837 -29.51 -13.34 -8.04
N TRP A 838 -28.32 -13.91 -7.87
CA TRP A 838 -28.10 -15.34 -8.09
C TRP A 838 -28.84 -16.19 -7.07
N GLN A 839 -28.97 -15.74 -5.82
CA GLN A 839 -29.77 -16.42 -4.80
C GLN A 839 -31.28 -16.36 -5.07
N ALA A 840 -31.75 -15.25 -5.65
CA ALA A 840 -33.18 -15.08 -5.94
C ALA A 840 -33.63 -15.77 -7.24
N LEU A 841 -32.81 -15.72 -8.30
CA LEU A 841 -33.19 -16.17 -9.64
C LEU A 841 -32.41 -17.39 -10.13
N GLY A 842 -31.42 -17.83 -9.37
CA GLY A 842 -30.55 -18.94 -9.71
C GLY A 842 -29.20 -18.50 -10.30
N ILE A 843 -28.12 -19.17 -9.86
CA ILE A 843 -26.76 -18.96 -10.36
C ILE A 843 -26.65 -19.28 -11.86
N GLN A 844 -27.54 -20.12 -12.42
CA GLN A 844 -27.55 -20.49 -13.84
C GLN A 844 -27.80 -19.29 -14.78
N GLY A 845 -28.54 -18.27 -14.33
CA GLY A 845 -28.91 -17.13 -15.16
C GLY A 845 -29.86 -17.46 -16.33
N ALA A 846 -30.26 -16.42 -17.06
CA ALA A 846 -31.32 -16.48 -18.09
C ALA A 846 -31.14 -17.52 -19.21
N MET A 847 -29.91 -17.77 -19.70
CA MET A 847 -29.73 -18.69 -20.83
C MET A 847 -29.83 -20.15 -20.37
N LEU A 848 -29.10 -20.50 -19.29
CA LEU A 848 -29.11 -21.86 -18.77
C LEU A 848 -30.44 -22.19 -18.07
N SER A 849 -31.24 -21.20 -17.64
CA SER A 849 -32.57 -21.46 -17.09
C SER A 849 -33.56 -22.08 -18.08
N HIS A 850 -33.33 -21.95 -19.39
CA HIS A 850 -34.11 -22.69 -20.40
C HIS A 850 -33.88 -24.20 -20.31
N LEU A 851 -32.71 -24.63 -19.84
CA LEU A 851 -32.34 -26.04 -19.71
C LEU A 851 -32.44 -26.51 -18.25
N VAL A 852 -32.25 -25.62 -17.28
CA VAL A 852 -32.29 -25.86 -15.83
C VAL A 852 -33.33 -24.92 -15.20
N PRO A 853 -34.63 -25.25 -15.30
CA PRO A 853 -35.71 -24.32 -14.95
C PRO A 853 -35.79 -24.01 -13.45
N ARG A 854 -35.41 -24.95 -12.57
CA ARG A 854 -35.36 -24.70 -11.12
C ARG A 854 -34.11 -23.87 -10.74
N PRO A 855 -34.26 -22.74 -10.01
CA PRO A 855 -33.13 -21.94 -9.54
C PRO A 855 -32.09 -22.74 -8.77
N LEU A 856 -30.83 -22.67 -9.19
CA LEU A 856 -29.69 -23.19 -8.44
C LEU A 856 -29.22 -22.10 -7.49
N ALA A 857 -29.22 -22.36 -6.18
CA ALA A 857 -28.88 -21.38 -5.16
C ALA A 857 -27.72 -21.87 -4.29
N PHE A 858 -26.96 -20.96 -3.67
CA PHE A 858 -25.95 -21.36 -2.70
C PHE A 858 -26.62 -21.60 -1.36
N SER A 859 -26.33 -22.75 -0.75
CA SER A 859 -26.70 -23.06 0.63
C SER A 859 -25.85 -22.26 1.62
N THR A 860 -24.59 -22.00 1.30
CA THR A 860 -23.72 -21.11 2.11
C THR A 860 -22.84 -20.17 1.27
N VAL A 861 -22.50 -19.02 1.85
CA VAL A 861 -21.46 -18.11 1.35
C VAL A 861 -20.39 -17.99 2.45
N VAL A 862 -19.19 -18.48 2.14
CA VAL A 862 -18.02 -18.51 3.01
C VAL A 862 -17.06 -17.38 2.64
N VAL A 863 -16.65 -16.58 3.61
CA VAL A 863 -15.73 -15.44 3.40
C VAL A 863 -14.47 -15.57 4.24
N GLY A 864 -13.31 -15.40 3.61
CA GLY A 864 -12.00 -15.50 4.25
C GLY A 864 -11.64 -14.32 5.17
N ARG A 865 -11.84 -13.08 4.72
CA ARG A 865 -11.46 -11.87 5.47
C ARG A 865 -12.48 -10.75 5.31
N LYS A 866 -12.44 -9.79 6.24
CA LYS A 866 -13.39 -8.66 6.34
C LYS A 866 -14.84 -9.13 6.49
N PHE A 867 -15.03 -10.24 7.19
CA PHE A 867 -16.32 -10.89 7.38
C PHE A 867 -17.14 -10.22 8.49
N ASN A 868 -18.42 -10.00 8.22
CA ASN A 868 -19.46 -9.73 9.20
C ASN A 868 -20.72 -10.49 8.76
N PRO A 869 -21.25 -11.40 9.60
CA PRO A 869 -22.34 -12.30 9.21
C PRO A 869 -23.61 -11.55 8.82
N ASP A 870 -23.99 -10.49 9.56
CA ASP A 870 -25.22 -9.74 9.32
C ASP A 870 -25.16 -8.96 8.01
N ARG A 871 -24.02 -8.29 7.74
CA ARG A 871 -23.78 -7.58 6.48
C ARG A 871 -23.70 -8.53 5.31
N LEU A 872 -23.08 -9.70 5.48
CA LEU A 872 -23.00 -10.69 4.42
C LEU A 872 -24.40 -11.25 4.10
N ARG A 873 -25.19 -11.63 5.11
CA ARG A 873 -26.59 -12.09 4.92
C ARG A 873 -27.44 -11.02 4.24
N LEU A 874 -27.38 -9.79 4.75
CA LEU A 874 -28.11 -8.66 4.19
C LEU A 874 -27.71 -8.42 2.73
N GLY A 875 -26.42 -8.40 2.43
CA GLY A 875 -25.91 -8.11 1.09
C GLY A 875 -25.99 -9.26 0.09
N THR A 876 -26.26 -10.51 0.51
CA THR A 876 -26.26 -11.69 -0.37
C THR A 876 -27.59 -12.43 -0.50
N CYS A 877 -28.51 -12.37 0.47
CA CYS A 877 -29.83 -13.04 0.34
C CYS A 877 -30.97 -12.32 1.07
N CYS A 878 -30.74 -11.76 2.27
CA CYS A 878 -31.79 -11.18 3.11
C CYS A 878 -32.29 -9.81 2.62
N ALA A 879 -31.58 -9.15 1.69
CA ALA A 879 -31.98 -7.84 1.19
C ALA A 879 -33.37 -7.81 0.53
N LEU A 880 -33.92 -8.97 0.18
CA LEU A 880 -35.05 -9.11 -0.73
C LEU A 880 -36.31 -9.66 -0.06
N ARG A 881 -36.23 -10.03 1.22
CA ARG A 881 -37.34 -10.67 1.95
C ARG A 881 -38.61 -9.80 2.02
N GLY A 882 -38.48 -8.48 2.12
CA GLY A 882 -39.61 -7.55 2.11
C GLY A 882 -40.26 -7.34 0.73
N PHE A 883 -39.58 -7.71 -0.36
CA PHE A 883 -40.03 -7.50 -1.76
C PHE A 883 -40.49 -8.79 -2.45
N ALA A 884 -40.10 -9.96 -1.97
CA ALA A 884 -40.48 -11.25 -2.56
C ALA A 884 -42.01 -11.47 -2.57
N SER A 885 -42.74 -10.84 -1.65
CA SER A 885 -44.20 -10.91 -1.56
C SER A 885 -44.94 -10.13 -2.66
N SER A 886 -44.32 -9.17 -3.35
CA SER A 886 -45.00 -8.29 -4.32
C SER A 886 -44.82 -8.70 -5.80
N ALA A 887 -43.89 -9.60 -6.12
CA ALA A 887 -43.59 -9.99 -7.52
C ALA A 887 -44.00 -11.43 -7.83
N ALA A 888 -44.92 -11.63 -8.78
CA ALA A 888 -45.48 -12.94 -9.14
C ALA A 888 -44.42 -14.02 -9.46
N ALA A 889 -43.31 -13.66 -10.13
CA ALA A 889 -42.22 -14.58 -10.45
C ALA A 889 -41.44 -15.07 -9.21
N LEU A 890 -41.31 -14.24 -8.18
CA LEU A 890 -40.64 -14.57 -6.91
C LEU A 890 -41.56 -15.32 -5.92
N ARG A 891 -42.85 -15.47 -6.25
CA ARG A 891 -43.80 -16.28 -5.47
C ARG A 891 -43.71 -17.77 -5.83
N VAL A 892 -43.37 -18.10 -7.08
CA VAL A 892 -43.24 -19.48 -7.56
C VAL A 892 -41.96 -20.13 -7.01
N HIS A 893 -40.88 -19.35 -6.94
CA HIS A 893 -39.61 -19.74 -6.33
C HIS A 893 -39.16 -18.64 -5.36
N PRO A 894 -39.45 -18.75 -4.06
CA PRO A 894 -38.99 -17.75 -3.08
C PRO A 894 -37.46 -17.73 -3.04
N PRO A 895 -36.83 -16.54 -2.84
CA PRO A 895 -35.38 -16.45 -2.73
C PRO A 895 -34.83 -17.38 -1.65
N ALA A 896 -33.87 -18.23 -2.03
CA ALA A 896 -33.26 -19.16 -1.08
C ALA A 896 -32.39 -18.38 -0.07
N HIS A 897 -32.56 -18.68 1.21
CA HIS A 897 -31.71 -18.15 2.26
C HIS A 897 -30.42 -18.97 2.34
N CYS A 898 -29.28 -18.29 2.45
CA CYS A 898 -27.98 -18.95 2.59
C CYS A 898 -27.32 -18.63 3.92
N ALA A 899 -26.60 -19.59 4.51
CA ALA A 899 -25.78 -19.31 5.67
C ALA A 899 -24.59 -18.42 5.28
N ALA A 900 -24.30 -17.41 6.09
CA ALA A 900 -23.12 -16.56 5.97
C ALA A 900 -22.07 -17.02 6.97
N LEU A 901 -20.96 -17.56 6.47
CA LEU A 901 -19.93 -18.18 7.32
C LEU A 901 -18.58 -17.49 7.12
N GLY A 902 -17.82 -17.38 8.21
CA GLY A 902 -16.42 -16.96 8.20
C GLY A 902 -15.52 -18.18 8.31
N THR A 903 -14.33 -18.12 7.71
CA THR A 903 -13.31 -19.16 7.85
C THR A 903 -12.05 -18.58 8.51
N THR A 904 -11.34 -19.41 9.27
CA THR A 904 -10.03 -19.08 9.86
C THR A 904 -8.86 -19.47 8.96
N VAL A 905 -9.11 -20.21 7.88
CA VAL A 905 -8.10 -20.64 6.91
C VAL A 905 -7.53 -19.43 6.18
N LYS A 906 -6.23 -19.19 6.34
CA LYS A 906 -5.48 -18.16 5.62
C LYS A 906 -4.78 -18.78 4.42
N LEU A 907 -4.92 -18.13 3.26
CA LEU A 907 -4.22 -18.52 2.02
C LEU A 907 -2.75 -18.12 2.00
N GLU A 908 -2.31 -17.24 2.92
CA GLU A 908 -0.90 -16.89 3.13
C GLU A 908 -0.21 -18.11 3.74
N GLY A 909 0.74 -18.71 3.01
CA GLY A 909 1.41 -19.93 3.44
C GLY A 909 2.11 -19.78 4.79
N SER A 910 2.29 -20.90 5.48
CA SER A 910 3.03 -21.10 6.73
C SER A 910 4.55 -20.80 6.65
N ALA A 911 5.03 -20.17 5.57
CA ALA A 911 6.39 -19.65 5.49
C ALA A 911 6.43 -18.22 6.04
N GLY A 912 6.74 -18.09 7.33
CA GLY A 912 7.11 -16.83 7.97
C GLY A 912 6.06 -16.23 8.89
N ALA A 913 5.70 -16.93 9.98
CA ALA A 913 5.18 -16.27 11.16
C ALA A 913 6.27 -15.36 11.75
N GLY A 914 6.37 -14.13 11.26
CA GLY A 914 7.37 -13.16 11.73
C GLY A 914 7.51 -11.89 10.90
N GLU A 915 7.27 -11.92 9.59
CA GLU A 915 7.42 -10.71 8.75
C GLU A 915 6.10 -9.97 8.61
N ARG A 916 5.97 -8.86 9.33
CA ARG A 916 4.95 -7.85 9.05
C ARG A 916 5.31 -7.21 7.71
N ILE A 917 4.44 -7.37 6.70
CA ILE A 917 4.60 -6.70 5.39
C ILE A 917 4.46 -5.19 5.59
N GLU A 918 5.57 -4.47 5.76
CA GLU A 918 5.60 -3.02 6.01
C GLU A 918 5.51 -2.16 4.74
N ARG A 919 5.52 -2.76 3.55
CA ARG A 919 5.18 -2.09 2.28
C ARG A 919 4.32 -3.00 1.42
N ARG A 920 3.07 -2.62 1.18
CA ARG A 920 2.26 -3.16 0.09
C ARG A 920 2.68 -2.47 -1.20
N GLU A 921 3.58 -3.06 -1.98
CA GLU A 921 3.73 -2.66 -3.38
C GLU A 921 2.57 -3.28 -4.18
N ARG A 922 2.07 -2.55 -5.19
CA ARG A 922 0.85 -2.92 -5.95
C ARG A 922 0.98 -4.30 -6.62
N ALA A 923 2.19 -4.68 -7.03
CA ALA A 923 2.49 -5.97 -7.65
C ALA A 923 2.35 -7.16 -6.67
N ASP A 924 2.65 -6.95 -5.37
CA ASP A 924 2.61 -8.00 -4.34
C ASP A 924 1.18 -8.36 -3.89
N ALA A 925 0.18 -7.61 -4.36
CA ALA A 925 -1.24 -7.80 -4.02
C ALA A 925 -2.02 -8.63 -5.06
N GLY A 926 -1.34 -9.23 -6.05
CA GLY A 926 -2.00 -9.94 -7.16
C GLY A 926 -2.73 -9.01 -8.14
N ASP A 927 -2.21 -7.79 -8.32
CA ASP A 927 -2.75 -6.77 -9.23
C ASP A 927 -2.12 -6.84 -10.63
N SER A 928 -1.70 -8.04 -11.10
CA SER A 928 -1.36 -8.22 -12.52
C SER A 928 -2.59 -7.94 -13.37
N ASP A 929 -2.43 -7.46 -14.61
CA ASP A 929 -3.55 -7.29 -15.53
C ASP A 929 -4.18 -8.63 -15.93
N GLU A 930 -3.60 -9.75 -15.52
CA GLU A 930 -4.14 -11.07 -15.76
C GLU A 930 -5.27 -11.44 -14.79
N SER A 931 -6.34 -12.03 -15.32
CA SER A 931 -7.44 -12.63 -14.57
C SER A 931 -7.60 -14.08 -14.99
N LEU A 932 -7.89 -14.95 -14.03
CA LEU A 932 -7.84 -16.40 -14.20
C LEU A 932 -9.20 -17.02 -13.92
N SER A 933 -9.54 -18.08 -14.64
CA SER A 933 -10.71 -18.90 -14.32
C SER A 933 -10.53 -20.35 -14.76
N TRP A 934 -11.08 -21.27 -13.97
CA TRP A 934 -11.02 -22.70 -14.22
C TRP A 934 -12.37 -23.34 -13.85
N ALA A 935 -12.80 -24.35 -14.59
CA ALA A 935 -13.98 -25.14 -14.33
C ALA A 935 -13.64 -26.63 -14.31
N ARG A 936 -14.30 -27.42 -13.46
CA ARG A 936 -14.12 -28.87 -13.40
C ARG A 936 -14.31 -29.49 -14.78
N GLY A 937 -13.30 -30.24 -15.23
CA GLY A 937 -13.20 -30.80 -16.58
C GLY A 937 -12.45 -29.92 -17.59
N ASP A 938 -11.80 -28.84 -17.16
CA ASP A 938 -10.81 -28.13 -17.97
C ASP A 938 -9.41 -28.71 -17.73
N ALA A 939 -8.68 -29.00 -18.81
CA ALA A 939 -7.30 -29.47 -18.72
C ALA A 939 -6.34 -28.37 -18.24
N ARG A 940 -6.67 -27.09 -18.51
CA ARG A 940 -5.88 -25.92 -18.10
C ARG A 940 -6.77 -24.76 -17.67
N ALA A 941 -6.22 -23.91 -16.81
CA ALA A 941 -6.79 -22.61 -16.46
C ALA A 941 -6.92 -21.70 -17.69
N SER A 942 -8.08 -21.07 -17.86
CA SER A 942 -8.27 -19.99 -18.82
C SER A 942 -7.83 -18.65 -18.24
N ARG A 943 -7.26 -17.81 -19.09
CA ARG A 943 -6.68 -16.52 -18.70
C ARG A 943 -7.15 -15.42 -19.66
N HIS A 944 -7.40 -14.24 -19.13
CA HIS A 944 -7.77 -13.07 -19.91
C HIS A 944 -7.27 -11.82 -19.19
N ASP A 945 -7.13 -10.73 -19.93
CA ASP A 945 -6.75 -9.45 -19.35
C ASP A 945 -7.95 -8.83 -18.62
N GLY A 946 -7.80 -8.56 -17.33
CA GLY A 946 -8.81 -8.01 -16.44
C GLY A 946 -9.20 -6.56 -16.74
N ARG A 947 -8.35 -5.78 -17.43
CA ARG A 947 -8.63 -4.42 -17.91
C ARG A 947 -9.29 -4.43 -19.27
N THR A 948 -8.82 -5.25 -20.20
CA THR A 948 -9.37 -5.28 -21.58
C THR A 948 -10.50 -6.26 -21.78
N GLY A 949 -10.65 -7.22 -20.87
CA GLY A 949 -11.56 -8.36 -20.99
C GLY A 949 -11.22 -9.32 -22.14
N GLY A 950 -10.20 -9.02 -22.93
CA GLY A 950 -9.76 -9.82 -24.08
C GLY A 950 -8.69 -10.84 -23.71
N PRO A 951 -8.18 -11.60 -24.68
CA PRO A 951 -7.03 -12.47 -24.46
C PRO A 951 -5.85 -11.68 -23.87
N VAL A 952 -5.16 -12.25 -22.88
CA VAL A 952 -3.85 -11.73 -22.45
C VAL A 952 -2.94 -11.79 -23.67
N GLY A 953 -2.51 -10.66 -24.20
CA GLY A 953 -1.89 -10.66 -25.53
C GLY A 953 -2.51 -9.72 -26.55
N GLY A 954 -3.78 -9.35 -26.38
CA GLY A 954 -4.62 -8.84 -27.47
C GLY A 954 -4.91 -9.89 -28.55
N GLY A 955 -4.00 -10.85 -28.79
CA GLY A 955 -4.15 -12.02 -29.64
C GLY A 955 -4.29 -13.31 -28.83
N GLY A 956 -5.24 -14.16 -29.23
CA GLY A 956 -5.52 -15.43 -28.57
C GLY A 956 -6.98 -15.85 -28.76
N PRO A 957 -7.36 -17.07 -28.33
CA PRO A 957 -8.73 -17.51 -28.39
C PRO A 957 -9.62 -16.62 -27.52
N VAL A 958 -10.86 -16.40 -27.96
CA VAL A 958 -11.88 -15.67 -27.20
C VAL A 958 -11.93 -16.22 -25.76
N PRO A 959 -11.82 -15.37 -24.71
CA PRO A 959 -11.82 -15.81 -23.33
C PRO A 959 -12.97 -16.77 -23.05
N ALA A 960 -12.65 -17.88 -22.40
CA ALA A 960 -13.59 -18.96 -22.12
C ALA A 960 -14.81 -18.46 -21.31
N CYS A 961 -14.61 -17.46 -20.46
CA CYS A 961 -15.65 -16.82 -19.66
C CYS A 961 -16.37 -15.67 -20.38
N SER A 962 -16.08 -15.38 -21.65
CA SER A 962 -16.80 -14.35 -22.42
C SER A 962 -18.27 -14.73 -22.66
N ARG A 963 -19.10 -13.74 -23.01
CA ARG A 963 -20.52 -14.00 -23.33
C ARG A 963 -20.65 -14.81 -24.62
N ALA A 964 -19.80 -14.53 -25.60
CA ALA A 964 -19.76 -15.25 -26.87
C ALA A 964 -19.40 -16.74 -26.68
N ALA A 965 -18.39 -17.04 -25.87
CA ALA A 965 -18.01 -18.43 -25.58
C ALA A 965 -19.14 -19.21 -24.90
N LEU A 966 -19.76 -18.62 -23.86
CA LEU A 966 -20.89 -19.22 -23.15
C LEU A 966 -22.13 -19.40 -24.04
N HIS A 967 -22.42 -18.43 -24.90
CA HIS A 967 -23.51 -18.54 -25.87
C HIS A 967 -23.25 -19.63 -26.90
N GLY A 968 -22.02 -19.77 -27.39
CA GLY A 968 -21.63 -20.87 -28.28
C GLY A 968 -21.80 -22.24 -27.62
N MET A 969 -21.51 -22.37 -26.32
CA MET A 969 -21.77 -23.60 -25.58
C MET A 969 -23.26 -23.89 -25.43
N PHE A 970 -24.07 -22.88 -25.10
CA PHE A 970 -25.53 -22.99 -25.04
C PHE A 970 -26.12 -23.49 -26.36
N ARG A 971 -25.74 -22.89 -27.50
CA ARG A 971 -26.23 -23.31 -28.82
C ARG A 971 -25.91 -24.76 -29.10
N ARG A 972 -24.67 -25.19 -28.84
CA ARG A 972 -24.27 -26.61 -28.98
C ARG A 972 -25.10 -27.54 -28.09
N ALA A 973 -25.39 -27.13 -26.85
CA ALA A 973 -26.18 -27.91 -25.91
C ALA A 973 -27.63 -28.06 -26.40
N VAL A 974 -28.28 -26.97 -26.84
CA VAL A 974 -29.62 -26.99 -27.43
C VAL A 974 -29.66 -27.89 -28.68
N ALA A 975 -28.68 -27.75 -29.58
CA ALA A 975 -28.57 -28.57 -30.78
C ALA A 975 -28.47 -30.07 -30.46
N ALA A 976 -27.64 -30.43 -29.47
CA ALA A 976 -27.46 -31.82 -29.05
C ALA A 976 -28.73 -32.43 -28.44
N LEU A 977 -29.58 -31.60 -27.81
CA LEU A 977 -30.84 -32.05 -27.21
C LEU A 977 -31.98 -32.19 -28.24
N ALA A 978 -31.85 -31.63 -29.44
CA ALA A 978 -32.92 -31.60 -30.43
C ALA A 978 -33.43 -33.00 -30.83
N GLY A 979 -32.62 -34.06 -30.67
CA GLY A 979 -33.00 -35.46 -30.96
C GLY A 979 -33.46 -36.30 -29.76
N ARG A 980 -33.45 -35.75 -28.53
CA ARG A 980 -33.73 -36.47 -27.28
C ARG A 980 -35.13 -36.17 -26.75
N GLY A 981 -36.12 -36.92 -27.24
CA GLY A 981 -37.54 -36.74 -26.88
C GLY A 981 -37.86 -36.94 -25.39
N ASP A 982 -37.00 -37.66 -24.67
CA ASP A 982 -37.05 -37.87 -23.21
C ASP A 982 -36.63 -36.63 -22.40
N LEU A 983 -35.94 -35.68 -23.04
CA LEU A 983 -35.42 -34.44 -22.41
C LEU A 983 -36.11 -33.17 -22.93
N ALA A 984 -37.16 -33.32 -23.75
CA ALA A 984 -37.71 -32.26 -24.56
C ALA A 984 -38.75 -31.38 -23.84
N ALA A 985 -38.31 -30.20 -23.41
CA ALA A 985 -39.16 -29.01 -23.20
C ALA A 985 -38.55 -27.73 -23.81
N VAL A 986 -37.44 -27.84 -24.56
CA VAL A 986 -36.63 -26.68 -25.00
C VAL A 986 -36.95 -26.34 -26.47
N PRO A 987 -37.43 -25.11 -26.77
CA PRO A 987 -37.72 -24.70 -28.14
C PRO A 987 -36.48 -24.76 -29.05
N ARG A 988 -36.58 -25.47 -30.18
CA ARG A 988 -35.46 -25.71 -31.12
C ARG A 988 -34.96 -24.43 -31.80
N ASP A 989 -35.80 -23.43 -31.94
CA ASP A 989 -35.46 -22.14 -32.52
C ASP A 989 -34.51 -21.30 -31.65
N LEU A 990 -34.29 -21.68 -30.38
CA LEU A 990 -33.30 -21.03 -29.51
C LEU A 990 -31.86 -21.21 -30.02
N GLU A 991 -31.56 -22.25 -30.79
CA GLU A 991 -30.22 -22.48 -31.33
C GLU A 991 -29.79 -21.42 -32.34
N SER A 992 -30.72 -20.91 -33.15
CA SER A 992 -30.41 -19.96 -34.24
C SER A 992 -30.50 -18.49 -33.79
N LYS A 993 -31.05 -18.23 -32.60
CA LYS A 993 -31.26 -16.87 -32.08
C LYS A 993 -29.98 -16.25 -31.49
N PRO A 994 -29.82 -14.91 -31.56
CA PRO A 994 -28.73 -14.21 -30.91
C PRO A 994 -28.90 -14.18 -29.38
N ALA A 995 -27.79 -14.09 -28.63
CA ALA A 995 -27.78 -14.19 -27.16
C ALA A 995 -28.74 -13.22 -26.44
N PRO A 996 -28.89 -11.94 -26.85
CA PRO A 996 -29.84 -11.02 -26.22
C PRO A 996 -31.30 -11.44 -26.38
N GLU A 997 -31.64 -12.09 -27.50
CA GLU A 997 -32.99 -12.61 -27.74
C GLU A 997 -33.27 -13.85 -26.90
N VAL A 998 -32.35 -14.80 -26.86
CA VAL A 998 -32.44 -15.99 -25.98
C VAL A 998 -32.67 -15.60 -24.52
N LYS A 999 -31.98 -14.56 -24.03
CA LYS A 999 -32.16 -14.06 -22.67
C LYS A 999 -33.53 -13.44 -22.44
N ARG A 1000 -34.06 -12.70 -23.41
CA ARG A 1000 -35.41 -12.08 -23.33
C ARG A 1000 -36.52 -13.13 -23.31
N LEU A 1001 -36.34 -14.23 -24.04
CA LEU A 1001 -37.30 -15.34 -24.08
C LEU A 1001 -37.34 -16.15 -22.77
N ALA A 1002 -36.39 -15.96 -21.85
CA ALA A 1002 -36.47 -16.51 -20.50
C ALA A 1002 -37.43 -15.65 -19.65
N GLU A 1003 -38.73 -15.72 -19.93
CA GLU A 1003 -39.75 -14.80 -19.39
C GLU A 1003 -39.80 -14.81 -17.86
N ALA A 1004 -39.80 -16.00 -17.24
CA ALA A 1004 -39.81 -16.14 -15.78
C ALA A 1004 -38.57 -15.49 -15.12
N TYR A 1005 -37.38 -15.74 -15.68
CA TYR A 1005 -36.14 -15.13 -15.20
C TYR A 1005 -36.14 -13.60 -15.42
N SER A 1006 -36.58 -13.14 -16.59
CA SER A 1006 -36.59 -11.72 -16.96
C SER A 1006 -37.56 -10.91 -16.11
N ALA A 1007 -38.77 -11.45 -15.86
CA ALA A 1007 -39.75 -10.87 -14.96
C ALA A 1007 -39.21 -10.78 -13.52
N GLY A 1008 -38.59 -11.85 -13.02
CA GLY A 1008 -37.93 -11.86 -11.72
C GLY A 1008 -36.78 -10.87 -11.61
N GLN A 1009 -35.96 -10.74 -12.66
CA GLN A 1009 -34.85 -9.77 -12.73
C GLN A 1009 -35.34 -8.32 -12.65
N PHE A 1010 -36.41 -7.98 -13.38
CA PHE A 1010 -36.97 -6.64 -13.36
C PHE A 1010 -37.57 -6.30 -11.98
N ALA A 1011 -38.31 -7.23 -11.39
CA ALA A 1011 -38.87 -7.07 -10.05
C ALA A 1011 -37.78 -6.90 -8.98
N LEU A 1012 -36.71 -7.69 -9.07
CA LEU A 1012 -35.56 -7.61 -8.18
C LEU A 1012 -34.85 -6.25 -8.27
N PHE A 1013 -34.64 -5.76 -9.49
CA PHE A 1013 -34.00 -4.46 -9.71
C PHE A 1013 -34.82 -3.33 -9.11
N ARG A 1014 -36.14 -3.33 -9.32
CA ARG A 1014 -37.05 -2.35 -8.71
C ARG A 1014 -37.00 -2.41 -7.17
N GLY A 1015 -37.05 -3.60 -6.57
CA GLY A 1015 -36.99 -3.75 -5.12
C GLY A 1015 -35.67 -3.27 -4.50
N LEU A 1016 -34.54 -3.53 -5.16
CA LEU A 1016 -33.22 -3.01 -4.73
C LEU A 1016 -33.13 -1.47 -4.84
N VAL A 1017 -33.81 -0.85 -5.82
CA VAL A 1017 -33.92 0.61 -5.97
C VAL A 1017 -34.81 1.21 -4.89
N GLU A 1018 -36.01 0.66 -4.68
CA GLU A 1018 -36.97 1.16 -3.71
C GLU A 1018 -36.47 1.05 -2.26
N ARG A 1019 -35.71 0.00 -1.93
CA ARG A 1019 -35.15 -0.20 -0.57
C ARG A 1019 -33.99 0.74 -0.22
N ARG A 1020 -33.33 1.34 -1.22
CA ARG A 1020 -32.23 2.29 -1.04
C ARG A 1020 -32.70 3.74 -1.08
N ARG A 1021 -33.96 3.98 -1.46
CA ARG A 1021 -34.66 5.24 -1.22
C ARG A 1021 -35.24 5.23 0.18
#